data_AF-A0A4Y3WHS3-F1
#
_entry.id   AF-A0A4Y3WHS3-F1
#
_cell.length_a   1.000
_cell.length_b   1.000
_cell.length_c   1.000
_cell.angle_alpha   90.00
_cell.angle_beta   90.00
_cell.angle_gamma   90.00
#
_symmetry.space_group_name_H-M   'P 1'
#
loop_
_entity.id
_entity.type
_entity.pdbx_description
1 polymer ?
#
loop_
_entity_poly.entity_id
_entity_poly.type
_entity_poly.pdbx_seq_one_letter_code
_entity_poly.pdbx_strand_id
1 'polypeptide(L)'
;MRMADDALLSSAVRRAMWRLLPFLGFCYLLNYLDRVNVGFAALRMNPDLGLSAAAYGLGAGLFFVGYFFFEVPSNVILHRVGARLWIARIMVTWGIIASATAFVTDEIGFYAVRFLLGVAEAGFFPGIILYLTYWFPRAQRARVVALFFLAVPLSTVLGAPISTLLIENGDGVLGFEQGWRFMFFAEGIPAVLAGFLVLVLLPDRPTRARWLTRDQARALEAVIAAEDTAQVPETTGLRDALRDGRVMALSVVYFGVVFGLYVLAFFLPQVVSDLQEQFGVRFSLVQIGLITAVPYVVASVVMVLNARHSDATGERAWHVAGPAFVGAAGVAVRGVRGDPGDLADPAGVPDRRRRGRGHRADQLLRQPVRVRRAVPDGVAPGDHGRLPGGHVGRRRVHGAVRCGGARRRQESCRSHDVWSPCMTDIKPRSREVTDGIERTAARGMLRAVGMRDEDFGKPQIGIASSWNEITPCNLSLQRLGLAAKEGVHRAGGFPMEFGTISVSDGISMGHVGMHWSLVSREVIADSVETVVQAERLDGTVLLAGCDKSLPGMLMAAARLDLAAVFLYAGSIMPGYVGEREVTIADAFEAVGACARGLITREEVDAIERAICPGEGACGGMYTANTMASAAEALGMALPGSASPPAVDRRRDGIARASGEAVVGMIEKGITARQILTKPAFENAIAVVMAFGGSTNAVLHLLAIAAEAGVPLELADFTRIGDRVPHLADVKPFGAHVMSTVDRVGGVPVVMKALLDAGLLHGDVLTCTGSTVAENLAVIDPPDLDGEILRALSDPIHPTGGITILHGSLAPDGAVVKSAGFDSSRFEGTARVFDGEQGAMDAVPHLQPGDVVVIRYEGPRGGPGMREMLAVTGAIKGAGLGKDVLLLTDGRFSGATTGLCVGHVAPEAVDGGPIALVRDGDGVVLDMASRTLDLLVDDAELARRREGWSPPAPTPELRRGVLGKYAKLVGSAAQGAVCS
;
A
#
# COMPACT_ATOMS: atom_id res chain seq x y z
N MET A 1 -6.70 47.27 54.58
CA MET A 1 -5.66 46.70 53.69
C MET A 1 -6.31 45.54 52.95
N ARG A 2 -5.71 44.35 52.79
CA ARG A 2 -6.19 43.18 51.99
C ARG A 2 -7.28 43.49 50.95
N MET A 3 -8.56 43.56 51.32
CA MET A 3 -9.68 43.92 50.41
C MET A 3 -9.44 45.15 49.50
N ALA A 4 -8.76 46.19 49.99
CA ALA A 4 -8.41 47.37 49.18
C ALA A 4 -7.28 47.09 48.18
N ASP A 5 -6.31 46.28 48.60
CA ASP A 5 -5.16 45.85 47.79
C ASP A 5 -5.64 44.86 46.69
N ASP A 6 -6.54 43.94 47.03
CA ASP A 6 -7.24 43.03 46.12
C ASP A 6 -8.08 43.79 45.07
N ALA A 7 -8.78 44.86 45.48
CA ALA A 7 -9.53 45.72 44.58
C ALA A 7 -8.63 46.53 43.63
N LEU A 8 -7.49 47.04 44.10
CA LEU A 8 -6.47 47.69 43.28
C LEU A 8 -5.88 46.73 42.24
N LEU A 9 -5.49 45.53 42.66
CA LEU A 9 -4.97 44.47 41.79
C LEU A 9 -6.00 44.06 40.73
N SER A 10 -7.25 43.79 41.14
CA SER A 10 -8.35 43.42 40.23
C SER A 10 -8.66 44.50 39.20
N SER A 11 -8.48 45.77 39.56
CA SER A 11 -8.64 46.92 38.66
C SER A 11 -7.46 47.05 37.69
N ALA A 12 -6.22 46.84 38.16
CA ALA A 12 -5.02 46.84 37.33
C ALA A 12 -5.05 45.73 36.27
N VAL A 13 -5.35 44.50 36.69
CA VAL A 13 -5.56 43.33 35.82
C VAL A 13 -6.61 43.62 34.75
N ARG A 14 -7.79 44.12 35.15
CA ARG A 14 -8.89 44.38 34.21
C ARG A 14 -8.52 45.41 33.15
N ARG A 15 -7.75 46.45 33.52
CA ARG A 15 -7.20 47.44 32.57
C ARG A 15 -6.16 46.80 31.64
N ALA A 16 -5.27 45.96 32.16
CA ALA A 16 -4.28 45.26 31.34
C ALA A 16 -4.93 44.31 30.34
N MET A 17 -5.93 43.53 30.75
CA MET A 17 -6.69 42.65 29.83
C MET A 17 -7.29 43.45 28.66
N TRP A 18 -7.99 44.55 28.95
CA TRP A 18 -8.65 45.38 27.93
C TRP A 18 -7.70 46.19 27.04
N ARG A 19 -6.48 46.51 27.51
CA ARG A 19 -5.51 47.31 26.73
C ARG A 19 -4.50 46.47 25.97
N LEU A 20 -4.13 45.29 26.47
CA LEU A 20 -3.09 44.46 25.85
C LEU A 20 -3.69 43.37 24.96
N LEU A 21 -4.72 42.65 25.41
CA LEU A 21 -5.18 41.45 24.69
C LEU A 21 -5.82 41.73 23.33
N PRO A 22 -6.66 42.77 23.13
CA PRO A 22 -7.18 43.10 21.80
C PRO A 22 -6.08 43.50 20.81
N PHE A 23 -5.04 44.20 21.28
CA PHE A 23 -3.94 44.66 20.42
C PHE A 23 -2.94 43.53 20.11
N LEU A 24 -2.55 42.73 21.11
CA LEU A 24 -1.74 41.53 20.89
C LEU A 24 -2.47 40.52 20.01
N GLY A 25 -3.77 40.32 20.23
CA GLY A 25 -4.63 39.48 19.40
C GLY A 25 -4.72 40.00 17.97
N PHE A 26 -4.82 41.32 17.76
CA PHE A 26 -4.74 41.92 16.42
C PHE A 26 -3.38 41.69 15.74
N CYS A 27 -2.26 41.91 16.45
CA CYS A 27 -0.94 41.61 15.91
C CYS A 27 -0.78 40.12 15.57
N TYR A 28 -1.30 39.19 16.39
CA TYR A 28 -1.25 37.76 16.10
C TYR A 28 -2.20 37.36 14.98
N LEU A 29 -3.37 37.99 14.86
CA LEU A 29 -4.28 37.79 13.74
C LEU A 29 -3.59 38.14 12.43
N LEU A 30 -2.99 39.33 12.32
CA LEU A 30 -2.23 39.76 11.14
C LEU A 30 -1.10 38.78 10.79
N ASN A 31 -0.39 38.29 11.81
CA ASN A 31 0.71 37.34 11.66
C ASN A 31 0.23 35.93 11.24
N TYR A 32 -0.98 35.53 11.63
CA TYR A 32 -1.57 34.26 11.21
C TYR A 32 -2.22 34.34 9.81
N LEU A 33 -2.50 35.54 9.27
CA LEU A 33 -3.13 35.70 7.95
C LEU A 33 -2.35 34.98 6.85
N ASP A 34 -1.02 35.09 6.77
CA ASP A 34 -0.20 34.35 5.78
C ASP A 34 -0.60 32.87 5.62
N ARG A 35 -0.91 32.21 6.73
CA ARG A 35 -1.24 30.77 6.78
C ARG A 35 -2.63 30.46 6.24
N VAL A 36 -3.53 31.45 6.28
CA VAL A 36 -4.84 31.45 5.62
C VAL A 36 -4.65 31.80 4.13
N ASN A 37 -3.89 32.86 3.87
CA ASN A 37 -3.64 33.47 2.58
C ASN A 37 -2.95 32.50 1.61
N VAL A 38 -1.98 31.71 2.08
CA VAL A 38 -1.27 30.72 1.25
C VAL A 38 -2.21 29.59 0.76
N GLY A 39 -3.25 29.26 1.54
CA GLY A 39 -4.32 28.33 1.14
C GLY A 39 -5.21 28.92 0.04
N PHE A 40 -5.71 30.15 0.18
CA PHE A 40 -6.51 30.79 -0.86
C PHE A 40 -5.70 31.19 -2.10
N ALA A 41 -4.44 31.57 -1.92
CA ALA A 41 -3.52 31.89 -2.99
C ALA A 41 -3.29 30.66 -3.88
N ALA A 42 -3.15 29.46 -3.32
CA ALA A 42 -2.90 28.22 -4.06
C ALA A 42 -3.84 28.04 -5.28
N LEU A 43 -5.11 28.43 -5.16
CA LEU A 43 -6.14 28.38 -6.20
C LEU A 43 -5.80 29.17 -7.49
N ARG A 44 -4.86 30.12 -7.43
CA ARG A 44 -4.30 30.83 -8.61
C ARG A 44 -2.77 30.76 -8.68
N MET A 45 -2.10 30.76 -7.55
CA MET A 45 -0.63 30.76 -7.39
C MET A 45 0.00 29.43 -7.82
N ASN A 46 -0.62 28.29 -7.55
CA ASN A 46 -0.02 27.01 -7.91
C ASN A 46 0.04 26.84 -9.44
N PRO A 47 -1.03 27.14 -10.22
CA PRO A 47 -0.94 27.22 -11.68
C PRO A 47 -0.02 28.32 -12.21
N ASP A 48 0.06 29.49 -11.55
CA ASP A 48 0.93 30.62 -11.97
C ASP A 48 2.44 30.34 -11.80
N LEU A 49 2.80 29.55 -10.78
CA LEU A 49 4.18 29.19 -10.44
C LEU A 49 4.58 27.76 -10.84
N GLY A 50 3.66 26.97 -11.40
CA GLY A 50 3.90 25.56 -11.77
C GLY A 50 4.01 24.58 -10.60
N LEU A 51 3.48 24.91 -9.42
CA LEU A 51 3.61 24.11 -8.21
C LEU A 51 2.69 22.88 -8.24
N SER A 52 3.27 21.68 -8.15
CA SER A 52 2.53 20.46 -7.82
C SER A 52 1.98 20.52 -6.39
N ALA A 53 0.98 19.68 -6.06
CA ALA A 53 0.45 19.58 -4.70
C ALA A 53 1.54 19.22 -3.66
N ALA A 54 2.52 18.39 -4.06
CA ALA A 54 3.66 18.03 -3.23
C ALA A 54 4.63 19.21 -3.03
N ALA A 55 4.93 19.97 -4.09
CA ALA A 55 5.76 21.17 -4.01
C ALA A 55 5.10 22.26 -3.13
N TYR A 56 3.81 22.51 -3.34
CA TYR A 56 3.02 23.41 -2.49
C TYR A 56 3.07 22.98 -1.01
N GLY A 57 2.86 21.68 -0.72
CA GLY A 57 2.94 21.14 0.64
C GLY A 57 4.33 21.30 1.27
N LEU A 58 5.40 21.05 0.51
CA LEU A 58 6.78 21.24 0.97
C LEU A 58 7.06 22.72 1.28
N GLY A 59 6.66 23.65 0.40
CA GLY A 59 6.82 25.08 0.62
C GLY A 59 5.99 25.61 1.79
N ALA A 60 4.74 25.16 1.94
CA ALA A 60 3.93 25.45 3.11
C ALA A 60 4.60 24.97 4.42
N GLY A 61 5.23 23.78 4.37
CA GLY A 61 5.95 23.15 5.47
C GLY A 61 7.31 23.79 5.83
N LEU A 62 8.08 24.28 4.85
CA LEU A 62 9.42 24.88 5.07
C LEU A 62 9.41 26.09 6.02
N PHE A 63 8.27 26.78 6.11
CA PHE A 63 8.02 27.79 7.13
C PHE A 63 8.26 27.26 8.56
N PHE A 64 7.78 26.06 8.90
CA PHE A 64 7.95 25.50 10.24
C PHE A 64 9.39 25.08 10.53
N VAL A 65 10.18 24.76 9.49
CA VAL A 65 11.62 24.49 9.63
C VAL A 65 12.35 25.79 10.02
N GLY A 66 12.05 26.90 9.35
CA GLY A 66 12.57 28.22 9.72
C GLY A 66 12.11 28.67 11.12
N TYR A 67 10.85 28.39 11.47
CA TYR A 67 10.29 28.69 12.79
C TYR A 67 11.04 27.93 13.91
N PHE A 68 11.13 26.61 13.79
CA PHE A 68 11.69 25.70 14.80
C PHE A 68 13.12 26.07 15.20
N PHE A 69 14.03 26.26 14.24
CA PHE A 69 15.44 26.53 14.54
C PHE A 69 15.66 27.90 15.21
N PHE A 70 14.78 28.87 14.95
CA PHE A 70 14.94 30.25 15.42
C PHE A 70 14.04 30.61 16.61
N GLU A 71 13.06 29.77 16.98
CA GLU A 71 12.11 30.05 18.07
C GLU A 71 12.81 30.24 19.41
N VAL A 72 13.67 29.30 19.82
CA VAL A 72 14.41 29.39 21.09
C VAL A 72 15.42 30.57 21.09
N PRO A 73 16.29 30.76 20.08
CA PRO A 73 17.14 31.95 19.97
C PRO A 73 16.36 33.27 20.05
N SER A 74 15.21 33.36 19.36
CA SER A 74 14.38 34.56 19.33
C SER A 74 13.81 34.91 20.71
N ASN A 75 13.34 33.93 21.47
CA ASN A 75 12.88 34.16 22.85
C ASN A 75 14.02 34.61 23.80
N VAL A 76 15.22 34.04 23.65
CA VAL A 76 16.40 34.46 24.42
C VAL A 76 16.78 35.92 24.12
N ILE A 77 16.66 36.36 22.87
CA ILE A 77 16.88 37.75 22.49
C ILE A 77 15.76 38.65 23.04
N LEU A 78 14.49 38.24 22.95
CA LEU A 78 13.34 38.98 23.51
C LEU A 78 13.54 39.30 24.99
N HIS A 79 13.96 38.32 25.79
CA HIS A 79 14.24 38.52 27.21
C HIS A 79 15.39 39.52 27.47
N ARG A 80 16.36 39.64 26.55
CA ARG A 80 17.49 40.59 26.65
C ARG A 80 17.15 42.00 26.19
N VAL A 81 16.42 42.16 25.08
CA VAL A 81 16.16 43.49 24.46
C VAL A 81 14.81 44.10 24.84
N GLY A 82 13.91 43.31 25.43
CA GLY A 82 12.56 43.72 25.80
C GLY A 82 11.52 43.35 24.75
N ALA A 83 10.35 42.91 25.22
CA ALA A 83 9.25 42.44 24.38
C ALA A 83 8.77 43.50 23.38
N ARG A 84 8.73 44.78 23.77
CA ARG A 84 8.28 45.88 22.90
C ARG A 84 9.14 46.02 21.65
N LEU A 85 10.46 45.96 21.79
CA LEU A 85 11.38 46.08 20.66
C LEU A 85 11.37 44.82 19.79
N TRP A 86 11.33 43.64 20.41
CA TRP A 86 11.43 42.38 19.67
C TRP A 86 10.13 41.99 18.94
N ILE A 87 8.96 42.22 19.55
CA ILE A 87 7.66 42.00 18.88
C ILE A 87 7.49 42.99 17.72
N ALA A 88 7.91 44.26 17.89
CA ALA A 88 7.94 45.24 16.79
C ALA A 88 8.88 44.79 15.66
N ARG A 89 10.09 44.31 15.99
CA ARG A 89 11.04 43.72 15.02
C ARG A 89 10.37 42.62 14.23
N ILE A 90 9.73 41.65 14.90
CA ILE A 90 9.03 40.54 14.24
C ILE A 90 8.00 41.08 13.25
N MET A 91 7.03 41.87 13.72
CA MET A 91 5.94 42.39 12.88
C MET A 91 6.44 43.14 11.63
N VAL A 92 7.50 43.96 11.76
CA VAL A 92 8.11 44.66 10.61
C VAL A 92 8.85 43.69 9.68
N THR A 93 9.73 42.82 10.19
CA THR A 93 10.49 41.87 9.35
C THR A 93 9.58 40.87 8.65
N TRP A 94 8.56 40.37 9.35
CA TRP A 94 7.56 39.46 8.83
C TRP A 94 6.71 40.14 7.76
N GLY A 95 6.19 41.35 8.02
CA GLY A 95 5.34 42.06 7.06
C GLY A 95 6.07 42.40 5.74
N ILE A 96 7.37 42.75 5.83
CA ILE A 96 8.22 42.98 4.64
C ILE A 96 8.38 41.68 3.82
N ILE A 97 8.63 40.55 4.48
CA ILE A 97 8.84 39.27 3.78
C ILE A 97 7.50 38.68 3.27
N ALA A 98 6.39 38.92 3.97
CA ALA A 98 5.04 38.56 3.53
C ALA A 98 4.66 39.33 2.25
N SER A 99 4.93 40.64 2.20
CA SER A 99 4.81 41.43 0.97
C SER A 99 5.81 41.00 -0.11
N ALA A 100 6.96 40.41 0.24
CA ALA A 100 7.93 39.90 -0.72
C ALA A 100 7.45 38.65 -1.49
N THR A 101 6.50 37.87 -0.92
CA THR A 101 5.85 36.74 -1.61
C THR A 101 5.23 37.14 -2.95
N ALA A 102 4.78 38.39 -3.10
CA ALA A 102 4.23 38.95 -4.34
C ALA A 102 5.19 38.91 -5.53
N PHE A 103 6.51 38.85 -5.28
CA PHE A 103 7.56 38.88 -6.30
C PHE A 103 8.16 37.48 -6.59
N VAL A 104 7.63 36.41 -6.00
CA VAL A 104 8.05 35.03 -6.29
C VAL A 104 7.70 34.65 -7.73
N THR A 105 8.62 34.01 -8.45
CA THR A 105 8.44 33.60 -9.86
C THR A 105 8.54 32.10 -10.09
N ASP A 106 9.00 31.33 -9.11
CA ASP A 106 9.28 29.90 -9.22
C ASP A 106 9.17 29.17 -7.86
N GLU A 107 9.29 27.84 -7.90
CA GLU A 107 9.28 26.96 -6.74
C GLU A 107 10.37 27.28 -5.72
N ILE A 108 11.58 27.62 -6.17
CA ILE A 108 12.73 27.92 -5.30
C ILE A 108 12.51 29.25 -4.57
N GLY A 109 12.00 30.27 -5.25
CA GLY A 109 11.60 31.54 -4.65
C GLY A 109 10.49 31.37 -3.62
N PHE A 110 9.50 30.50 -3.89
CA PHE A 110 8.47 30.14 -2.91
C PHE A 110 9.11 29.53 -1.66
N TYR A 111 9.94 28.49 -1.81
CA TYR A 111 10.64 27.84 -0.70
C TYR A 111 11.51 28.80 0.12
N ALA A 112 12.25 29.69 -0.53
CA ALA A 112 13.09 30.68 0.13
C ALA A 112 12.26 31.67 0.96
N VAL A 113 11.20 32.25 0.39
CA VAL A 113 10.32 33.20 1.10
C VAL A 113 9.58 32.51 2.26
N ARG A 114 9.07 31.29 2.06
CA ARG A 114 8.41 30.49 3.11
C ARG A 114 9.34 30.22 4.29
N PHE A 115 10.59 29.79 4.05
CA PHE A 115 11.58 29.60 5.10
C PHE A 115 11.91 30.91 5.83
N LEU A 116 12.12 32.01 5.10
CA LEU A 116 12.44 33.33 5.67
C LEU A 116 11.28 33.92 6.50
N LEU A 117 10.02 33.67 6.12
CA LEU A 117 8.85 33.98 6.96
C LEU A 117 8.93 33.24 8.29
N GLY A 118 9.26 31.95 8.27
CA GLY A 118 9.48 31.14 9.48
C GLY A 118 10.54 31.75 10.40
N VAL A 119 11.70 32.10 9.86
CA VAL A 119 12.80 32.76 10.60
C VAL A 119 12.39 34.12 11.16
N ALA A 120 11.60 34.90 10.41
CA ALA A 120 11.14 36.21 10.85
C ALA A 120 10.08 36.12 11.96
N GLU A 121 9.11 35.22 11.83
CA GLU A 121 8.03 34.97 12.79
C GLU A 121 8.53 34.33 14.09
N ALA A 122 9.59 33.53 14.01
CA ALA A 122 10.12 32.73 15.09
C ALA A 122 10.17 33.51 16.42
N GLY A 123 9.61 32.91 17.47
CA GLY A 123 9.53 33.52 18.80
C GLY A 123 8.37 34.50 19.03
N PHE A 124 7.51 34.79 18.05
CA PHE A 124 6.36 35.69 18.24
C PHE A 124 5.35 35.17 19.27
N PHE A 125 4.78 33.99 19.00
CA PHE A 125 3.79 33.36 19.86
C PHE A 125 4.34 33.08 21.27
N PRO A 126 5.44 32.33 21.48
CA PRO A 126 5.99 32.10 22.82
C PRO A 126 6.49 33.40 23.47
N GLY A 127 6.94 34.38 22.69
CA GLY A 127 7.33 35.70 23.16
C GLY A 127 6.17 36.50 23.72
N ILE A 128 4.96 36.34 23.16
CA ILE A 128 3.72 36.87 23.74
C ILE A 128 3.33 36.06 24.99
N ILE A 129 3.43 34.73 25.00
CA ILE A 129 3.16 33.93 26.21
C ILE A 129 4.07 34.38 27.37
N LEU A 130 5.37 34.59 27.11
CA LEU A 130 6.33 35.15 28.06
C LEU A 130 6.00 36.60 28.44
N TYR A 131 5.64 37.46 27.49
CA TYR A 131 5.20 38.82 27.81
C TYR A 131 3.97 38.83 28.74
N LEU A 132 3.01 37.94 28.53
CA LEU A 132 1.81 37.82 29.35
C LEU A 132 2.13 37.42 30.81
N THR A 133 3.23 36.70 31.09
CA THR A 133 3.62 36.42 32.49
C THR A 133 4.04 37.69 33.24
N TYR A 134 4.60 38.70 32.55
CA TYR A 134 4.97 40.00 33.14
C TYR A 134 3.77 40.90 33.48
N TRP A 135 2.55 40.53 33.08
CA TRP A 135 1.33 41.34 33.24
C TRP A 135 0.18 40.67 33.97
N PHE A 136 0.18 39.34 34.10
CA PHE A 136 -0.95 38.58 34.63
C PHE A 136 -0.50 37.53 35.66
N PRO A 137 -1.02 37.57 36.91
CA PRO A 137 -0.77 36.54 37.92
C PRO A 137 -1.20 35.14 37.47
N ARG A 138 -0.55 34.09 37.98
CA ARG A 138 -0.71 32.68 37.55
C ARG A 138 -2.16 32.23 37.48
N ALA A 139 -2.96 32.60 38.49
CA ALA A 139 -4.39 32.27 38.56
C ALA A 139 -5.25 32.77 37.38
N GLN A 140 -4.73 33.67 36.54
CA GLN A 140 -5.43 34.27 35.40
C GLN A 140 -4.80 33.92 34.05
N ARG A 141 -3.57 33.37 34.02
CA ARG A 141 -2.79 33.15 32.79
C ARG A 141 -3.53 32.26 31.79
N ALA A 142 -4.20 31.19 32.22
CA ALA A 142 -4.96 30.29 31.34
C ALA A 142 -6.06 31.03 30.55
N ARG A 143 -6.94 31.76 31.23
CA ARG A 143 -8.00 32.58 30.62
C ARG A 143 -7.45 33.67 29.71
N VAL A 144 -6.35 34.30 30.11
CA VAL A 144 -5.67 35.35 29.35
C VAL A 144 -5.10 34.81 28.03
N VAL A 145 -4.45 33.64 28.07
CA VAL A 145 -3.93 32.93 26.90
C VAL A 145 -5.06 32.46 25.98
N ALA A 146 -6.15 31.90 26.53
CA ALA A 146 -7.32 31.50 25.74
C ALA A 146 -8.01 32.67 25.00
N LEU A 147 -8.06 33.85 25.63
CA LEU A 147 -8.58 35.07 24.99
C LEU A 147 -7.66 35.60 23.89
N PHE A 148 -6.34 35.44 24.03
CA PHE A 148 -5.36 35.78 23.00
C PHE A 148 -5.41 34.79 21.81
N PHE A 149 -5.52 33.48 22.08
CA PHE A 149 -5.65 32.44 21.05
C PHE A 149 -6.87 32.60 20.14
N LEU A 150 -7.89 33.35 20.56
CA LEU A 150 -9.07 33.66 19.73
C LEU A 150 -8.69 34.37 18.41
N ALA A 151 -7.52 35.00 18.34
CA ALA A 151 -6.95 35.53 17.10
C ALA A 151 -6.76 34.47 16.00
N VAL A 152 -6.50 33.21 16.35
CA VAL A 152 -6.26 32.13 15.38
C VAL A 152 -7.50 31.83 14.54
N PRO A 153 -8.66 31.39 15.08
CA PRO A 153 -9.84 31.17 14.25
C PRO A 153 -10.40 32.49 13.68
N LEU A 154 -10.25 33.62 14.37
CA LEU A 154 -10.66 34.93 13.83
C LEU A 154 -9.82 35.36 12.61
N SER A 155 -8.56 34.93 12.49
CA SER A 155 -7.76 35.18 11.29
C SER A 155 -8.37 34.48 10.06
N THR A 156 -8.91 33.28 10.19
CA THR A 156 -9.65 32.64 9.08
C THR A 156 -11.00 33.29 8.85
N VAL A 157 -11.75 33.64 9.90
CA VAL A 157 -13.08 34.28 9.78
C VAL A 157 -13.01 35.64 9.07
N LEU A 158 -11.97 36.44 9.33
CA LEU A 158 -11.80 37.77 8.73
C LEU A 158 -10.90 37.75 7.49
N GLY A 159 -9.84 36.94 7.49
CA GLY A 159 -8.91 36.79 6.38
C GLY A 159 -9.55 36.12 5.17
N ALA A 160 -10.24 34.99 5.33
CA ALA A 160 -10.78 34.24 4.19
C ALA A 160 -11.65 35.10 3.23
N PRO A 161 -12.56 35.98 3.70
CA PRO A 161 -13.26 36.92 2.81
C PRO A 161 -12.39 38.07 2.31
N ILE A 162 -11.45 38.60 3.11
CA ILE A 162 -10.58 39.72 2.72
C ILE A 162 -9.60 39.30 1.62
N SER A 163 -8.86 38.21 1.83
CA SER A 163 -7.84 37.73 0.91
C SER A 163 -8.47 37.25 -0.41
N THR A 164 -9.65 36.62 -0.36
CA THR A 164 -10.37 36.26 -1.59
C THR A 164 -10.92 37.48 -2.33
N LEU A 165 -11.41 38.52 -1.64
CA LEU A 165 -11.74 39.80 -2.27
C LEU A 165 -10.51 40.45 -2.92
N LEU A 166 -9.35 40.43 -2.26
CA LEU A 166 -8.09 40.97 -2.79
C LEU A 166 -7.54 40.16 -3.97
N ILE A 167 -7.71 38.84 -3.99
CA ILE A 167 -7.36 37.99 -5.14
C ILE A 167 -8.34 38.22 -6.30
N GLU A 168 -9.65 38.31 -6.05
CA GLU A 168 -10.69 38.41 -7.08
C GLU A 168 -10.75 39.82 -7.72
N ASN A 169 -10.27 40.86 -7.04
CA ASN A 169 -10.25 42.25 -7.52
C ASN A 169 -8.82 42.83 -7.71
N GLY A 170 -7.77 42.03 -7.50
CA GLY A 170 -6.37 42.48 -7.49
C GLY A 170 -5.65 42.43 -8.84
N ASP A 171 -6.26 41.82 -9.87
CA ASP A 171 -5.64 41.62 -11.18
C ASP A 171 -5.34 42.97 -11.86
N GLY A 172 -4.06 43.26 -12.12
CA GLY A 172 -3.56 44.51 -12.68
C GLY A 172 -3.32 45.64 -11.66
N VAL A 173 -3.69 45.47 -10.38
CA VAL A 173 -3.58 46.53 -9.37
C VAL A 173 -2.12 46.75 -8.98
N LEU A 174 -1.69 48.03 -8.91
CA LEU A 174 -0.30 48.46 -8.70
C LEU A 174 0.73 47.86 -9.69
N GLY A 175 0.29 47.31 -10.82
CA GLY A 175 1.15 46.64 -11.79
C GLY A 175 1.40 45.16 -11.54
N PHE A 176 0.75 44.54 -10.55
CA PHE A 176 0.76 43.09 -10.38
C PHE A 176 -0.20 42.43 -11.40
N GLU A 177 0.31 41.57 -12.28
CA GLU A 177 -0.52 40.91 -13.30
C GLU A 177 -1.56 39.93 -12.72
N GLN A 178 -1.32 39.42 -11.51
CA GLN A 178 -2.13 38.40 -10.83
C GLN A 178 -2.52 38.88 -9.42
N GLY A 179 -3.80 38.85 -9.09
CA GLY A 179 -4.34 39.35 -7.83
C GLY A 179 -3.83 38.65 -6.56
N TRP A 180 -3.32 37.41 -6.67
CA TRP A 180 -2.66 36.73 -5.55
C TRP A 180 -1.38 37.45 -5.10
N ARG A 181 -0.66 38.09 -6.03
CA ARG A 181 0.52 38.91 -5.74
C ARG A 181 0.13 40.20 -5.04
N PHE A 182 -0.90 40.88 -5.55
CA PHE A 182 -1.45 42.09 -4.92
C PHE A 182 -1.95 41.81 -3.49
N MET A 183 -2.62 40.69 -3.25
CA MET A 183 -3.07 40.27 -1.92
C MET A 183 -1.91 40.17 -0.91
N PHE A 184 -0.85 39.39 -1.21
CA PHE A 184 0.31 39.29 -0.32
C PHE A 184 1.00 40.65 -0.10
N PHE A 185 1.15 41.44 -1.16
CA PHE A 185 1.72 42.78 -1.06
C PHE A 185 0.90 43.69 -0.11
N ALA A 186 -0.42 43.71 -0.28
CA ALA A 186 -1.33 44.55 0.49
C ALA A 186 -1.48 44.13 1.95
N GLU A 187 -1.53 42.83 2.25
CA GLU A 187 -1.74 42.32 3.61
C GLU A 187 -0.49 42.38 4.51
N GLY A 188 0.72 42.38 3.93
CA GLY A 188 1.95 42.62 4.69
C GLY A 188 2.07 44.06 5.25
N ILE A 189 1.46 45.05 4.60
CA ILE A 189 1.52 46.47 5.01
C ILE A 189 0.89 46.72 6.39
N PRO A 190 -0.34 46.23 6.71
CA PRO A 190 -0.89 46.24 8.06
C PRO A 190 0.05 45.67 9.14
N ALA A 191 0.80 44.61 8.84
CA ALA A 191 1.74 44.03 9.81
C ALA A 191 2.94 44.96 10.07
N VAL A 192 3.52 45.57 9.04
CA VAL A 192 4.58 46.58 9.18
C VAL A 192 4.08 47.78 10.01
N LEU A 193 2.89 48.30 9.72
CA LEU A 193 2.27 49.40 10.46
C LEU A 193 1.99 49.01 11.93
N ALA A 194 1.48 47.80 12.18
CA ALA A 194 1.28 47.27 13.52
C ALA A 194 2.61 47.14 14.29
N GLY A 195 3.71 46.79 13.63
CA GLY A 195 5.04 46.77 14.24
C GLY A 195 5.50 48.14 14.74
N PHE A 196 5.27 49.21 13.98
CA PHE A 196 5.51 50.58 14.46
C PHE A 196 4.55 50.97 15.60
N LEU A 197 3.29 50.54 15.56
CA LEU A 197 2.33 50.76 16.66
C LEU A 197 2.74 50.02 17.94
N VAL A 198 3.35 48.83 17.87
CA VAL A 198 3.86 48.09 19.05
C VAL A 198 4.87 48.95 19.83
N LEU A 199 5.77 49.67 19.16
CA LEU A 199 6.77 50.55 19.80
C LEU A 199 6.16 51.66 20.66
N VAL A 200 4.92 52.08 20.33
CA VAL A 200 4.16 53.16 20.97
C VAL A 200 3.15 52.63 22.01
N LEU A 201 2.44 51.55 21.68
CA LEU A 201 1.29 51.05 22.42
C LEU A 201 1.60 49.96 23.46
N LEU A 202 2.69 49.19 23.28
CA LEU A 202 2.97 48.00 24.09
C LEU A 202 4.05 48.25 25.16
N PRO A 203 3.72 48.66 26.39
CA PRO A 203 4.71 48.89 27.45
C PRO A 203 5.44 47.59 27.85
N ASP A 204 6.75 47.66 28.12
CA ASP A 204 7.54 46.47 28.49
C ASP A 204 7.13 45.84 29.86
N ARG A 205 6.65 46.66 30.82
CA ARG A 205 6.26 46.24 32.18
C ARG A 205 5.17 47.11 32.82
N PRO A 206 4.44 46.65 33.85
CA PRO A 206 3.41 47.43 34.57
C PRO A 206 3.84 48.82 34.98
N THR A 207 5.01 48.98 35.60
CA THR A 207 5.57 50.29 36.00
C THR A 207 5.87 51.25 34.83
N ARG A 208 5.85 50.78 33.58
CA ARG A 208 6.01 51.61 32.36
C ARG A 208 4.68 51.90 31.64
N ALA A 209 3.54 51.37 32.08
CA ALA A 209 2.24 51.72 31.49
C ALA A 209 1.79 53.14 31.90
N ARG A 210 1.64 54.02 30.90
CA ARG A 210 1.06 55.37 31.07
C ARG A 210 -0.44 55.37 31.44
N TRP A 211 -1.09 54.20 31.48
CA TRP A 211 -2.54 54.01 31.69
C TRP A 211 -2.90 53.26 32.99
N LEU A 212 -1.91 52.87 33.80
CA LEU A 212 -2.10 52.45 35.19
C LEU A 212 -1.74 53.62 36.13
N THR A 213 -2.36 53.67 37.31
CA THR A 213 -1.82 54.51 38.40
C THR A 213 -0.53 53.89 38.94
N ARG A 214 0.32 54.69 39.62
CA ARG A 214 1.57 54.19 40.22
C ARG A 214 1.32 53.04 41.18
N ASP A 215 0.22 53.11 41.93
CA ASP A 215 -0.13 52.12 42.95
C ASP A 215 -0.73 50.85 42.33
N GLN A 216 -1.53 50.98 41.27
CA GLN A 216 -1.99 49.85 40.45
C GLN A 216 -0.80 49.10 39.81
N ALA A 217 0.16 49.83 39.25
CA ALA A 217 1.34 49.25 38.62
C ALA A 217 2.25 48.54 39.65
N ARG A 218 2.46 49.16 40.82
CA ARG A 218 3.23 48.57 41.92
C ARG A 218 2.56 47.32 42.49
N ALA A 219 1.25 47.35 42.74
CA ALA A 219 0.51 46.19 43.25
C ALA A 219 0.60 45.00 42.28
N LEU A 220 0.46 45.24 40.98
CA LEU A 220 0.56 44.20 39.96
C LEU A 220 1.99 43.62 39.83
N GLU A 221 3.01 44.48 39.75
CA GLU A 221 4.41 44.03 39.60
C GLU A 221 4.93 43.36 40.90
N ALA A 222 4.45 43.76 42.08
CA ALA A 222 4.79 43.12 43.35
C ALA A 222 4.19 41.71 43.50
N VAL A 223 2.93 41.51 43.07
CA VAL A 223 2.29 40.17 43.09
C VAL A 223 3.01 39.21 42.14
N ILE A 224 3.35 39.66 40.92
CA ILE A 224 4.07 38.83 39.95
C ILE A 224 5.49 38.50 40.47
N ALA A 225 6.22 39.47 41.02
CA ALA A 225 7.52 39.24 41.63
C ALA A 225 7.47 38.27 42.84
N ALA A 226 6.38 38.29 43.62
CA ALA A 226 6.15 37.34 44.71
C ALA A 226 5.82 35.93 44.21
N GLU A 227 5.01 35.79 43.15
CA GLU A 227 4.78 34.48 42.51
C GLU A 227 6.09 33.88 41.99
N ASP A 228 6.91 34.69 41.32
CA ASP A 228 8.16 34.25 40.68
C ASP A 228 9.29 34.00 41.70
N THR A 229 9.35 34.71 42.85
CA THR A 229 10.27 34.35 43.96
C THR A 229 9.79 33.18 44.81
N ALA A 230 8.50 32.85 44.78
CA ALA A 230 7.97 31.62 45.38
C ALA A 230 8.20 30.36 44.51
N GLN A 231 8.90 30.49 43.38
CA GLN A 231 9.20 29.39 42.46
C GLN A 231 10.57 28.78 42.79
N VAL A 232 10.58 27.50 43.19
CA VAL A 232 11.83 26.75 43.42
C VAL A 232 12.57 26.62 42.07
N PRO A 233 13.89 26.92 41.99
CA PRO A 233 14.64 26.85 40.76
C PRO A 233 15.03 25.41 40.41
N GLU A 234 14.06 24.59 40.02
CA GLU A 234 14.33 23.34 39.30
C GLU A 234 14.87 23.67 37.91
N THR A 235 16.19 23.75 37.78
CA THR A 235 16.88 23.94 36.49
C THR A 235 16.87 22.64 35.70
N THR A 236 15.70 22.22 35.21
CA THR A 236 15.62 21.22 34.13
C THR A 236 16.27 21.81 32.89
N GLY A 237 17.34 21.19 32.40
CA GLY A 237 17.91 21.56 31.12
C GLY A 237 16.97 21.20 29.99
N LEU A 238 17.16 21.79 28.79
CA LEU A 238 16.43 21.37 27.59
C LEU A 238 16.54 19.85 27.36
N ARG A 239 17.69 19.26 27.67
CA ARG A 239 17.94 17.81 27.61
C ARG A 239 17.04 17.01 28.55
N ASP A 240 16.69 17.55 29.71
CA ASP A 240 15.93 16.86 30.75
C ASP A 240 14.43 17.01 30.48
N ALA A 241 14.00 18.20 30.04
CA ALA A 241 12.65 18.41 29.50
C ALA A 241 12.36 17.52 28.27
N LEU A 242 13.33 17.33 27.37
CA LEU A 242 13.24 16.39 26.23
C LEU A 242 13.35 14.90 26.64
N ARG A 243 13.58 14.60 27.92
CA ARG A 243 13.63 13.23 28.47
C ARG A 243 12.49 12.90 29.43
N ASP A 244 11.73 13.90 29.88
CA ASP A 244 10.52 13.67 30.66
C ASP A 244 9.44 13.04 29.76
N GLY A 245 9.07 11.80 30.07
CA GLY A 245 8.02 11.06 29.34
C GLY A 245 6.66 11.76 29.34
N ARG A 246 6.37 12.64 30.31
CA ARG A 246 5.15 13.47 30.32
C ARG A 246 5.24 14.58 29.29
N VAL A 247 6.40 15.23 29.15
CA VAL A 247 6.63 16.24 28.11
C VAL A 247 6.54 15.59 26.75
N MET A 248 7.18 14.42 26.54
CA MET A 248 7.08 13.68 25.28
C MET A 248 5.65 13.22 24.96
N ALA A 249 4.89 12.69 25.93
CA ALA A 249 3.49 12.33 25.73
C ALA A 249 2.62 13.55 25.36
N LEU A 250 2.81 14.69 26.04
CA LEU A 250 2.10 15.93 25.71
C LEU A 250 2.52 16.51 24.35
N SER A 251 3.80 16.37 23.97
CA SER A 251 4.29 16.75 22.64
C SER A 251 3.68 15.89 21.53
N VAL A 252 3.49 14.58 21.73
CA VAL A 252 2.81 13.70 20.77
C VAL A 252 1.33 14.05 20.64
N VAL A 253 0.62 14.30 21.75
CA VAL A 253 -0.78 14.76 21.73
C VAL A 253 -0.89 16.12 21.02
N TYR A 254 0.00 17.05 21.32
CA TYR A 254 0.04 18.37 20.69
C TYR A 254 0.36 18.27 19.19
N PHE A 255 1.31 17.41 18.79
CA PHE A 255 1.61 17.13 17.38
C PHE A 255 0.37 16.66 16.61
N GLY A 256 -0.41 15.70 17.14
CA GLY A 256 -1.63 15.22 16.49
C GLY A 256 -2.68 16.32 16.29
N VAL A 257 -2.89 17.18 17.31
CA VAL A 257 -3.82 18.33 17.23
C VAL A 257 -3.33 19.37 16.22
N VAL A 258 -2.03 19.69 16.22
CA VAL A 258 -1.41 20.70 15.35
C VAL A 258 -1.33 20.23 13.89
N PHE A 259 -1.06 18.95 13.67
CA PHE A 259 -1.08 18.33 12.33
C PHE A 259 -2.47 18.45 11.71
N GLY A 260 -3.52 18.00 12.42
CA GLY A 260 -4.90 18.13 11.95
C GLY A 260 -5.32 19.59 11.70
N LEU A 261 -4.88 20.53 12.55
CA LEU A 261 -5.15 21.96 12.40
C LEU A 261 -4.53 22.54 11.11
N TYR A 262 -3.26 22.25 10.82
CA TYR A 262 -2.59 22.81 9.64
C TYR A 262 -2.95 22.10 8.33
N VAL A 263 -3.18 20.78 8.36
CA VAL A 263 -3.72 20.05 7.18
C VAL A 263 -5.07 20.63 6.79
N LEU A 264 -5.95 20.91 7.75
CA LEU A 264 -7.21 21.60 7.44
C LEU A 264 -6.98 23.05 6.99
N ALA A 265 -6.11 23.82 7.65
CA ALA A 265 -5.91 25.24 7.32
C ALA A 265 -5.34 25.47 5.90
N PHE A 266 -4.37 24.67 5.45
CA PHE A 266 -3.69 24.89 4.16
C PHE A 266 -4.40 24.29 2.94
N PHE A 267 -5.32 23.34 3.14
CA PHE A 267 -5.99 22.60 2.06
C PHE A 267 -7.52 22.77 2.04
N LEU A 268 -8.16 23.33 3.08
CA LEU A 268 -9.62 23.53 3.08
C LEU A 268 -10.13 24.44 1.94
N PRO A 269 -9.46 25.54 1.53
CA PRO A 269 -9.90 26.33 0.37
C PRO A 269 -9.98 25.51 -0.93
N GLN A 270 -8.99 24.65 -1.17
CA GLN A 270 -8.92 23.72 -2.28
C GLN A 270 -10.04 22.67 -2.16
N VAL A 271 -10.14 22.01 -1.00
CA VAL A 271 -11.20 21.03 -0.71
C VAL A 271 -12.62 21.60 -0.78
N VAL A 272 -12.82 22.92 -0.68
CA VAL A 272 -14.11 23.61 -0.93
C VAL A 272 -14.28 23.99 -2.41
N SER A 273 -13.19 24.24 -3.13
CA SER A 273 -13.18 24.39 -4.59
C SER A 273 -13.51 23.07 -5.30
N ASP A 274 -12.95 21.95 -4.84
CA ASP A 274 -13.14 20.61 -5.43
C ASP A 274 -14.62 20.16 -5.35
N LEU A 275 -15.33 20.59 -4.29
CA LEU A 275 -16.78 20.36 -4.14
C LEU A 275 -17.62 21.01 -5.26
N GLN A 276 -17.07 21.95 -6.03
CA GLN A 276 -17.76 22.54 -7.16
C GLN A 276 -17.99 21.54 -8.29
N GLU A 277 -17.09 20.58 -8.46
CA GLU A 277 -17.19 19.54 -9.49
C GLU A 277 -18.12 18.44 -8.99
N GLN A 278 -17.87 17.91 -7.80
CA GLN A 278 -18.68 16.87 -7.15
C GLN A 278 -20.17 17.22 -6.99
N PHE A 279 -20.52 18.50 -6.78
CA PHE A 279 -21.91 18.95 -6.68
C PHE A 279 -22.42 19.75 -7.88
N GLY A 280 -21.60 20.02 -8.90
CA GLY A 280 -21.96 20.79 -10.09
C GLY A 280 -22.32 22.28 -9.82
N VAL A 281 -21.91 22.83 -8.68
CA VAL A 281 -22.19 24.21 -8.26
C VAL A 281 -20.94 25.06 -8.44
N ARG A 282 -21.05 26.21 -9.11
CA ARG A 282 -19.93 27.16 -9.21
C ARG A 282 -19.95 28.15 -8.06
N PHE A 283 -18.86 28.22 -7.29
CA PHE A 283 -18.60 29.27 -6.31
C PHE A 283 -17.63 30.31 -6.90
N SER A 284 -17.74 31.57 -6.48
CA SER A 284 -16.66 32.56 -6.64
C SER A 284 -15.60 32.39 -5.54
N LEU A 285 -14.43 33.02 -5.66
CA LEU A 285 -13.40 32.94 -4.63
C LEU A 285 -13.93 33.50 -3.30
N VAL A 286 -14.67 34.62 -3.35
CA VAL A 286 -15.35 35.17 -2.16
C VAL A 286 -16.33 34.18 -1.52
N GLN A 287 -17.04 33.37 -2.31
CA GLN A 287 -17.92 32.33 -1.78
C GLN A 287 -17.14 31.17 -1.14
N ILE A 288 -16.03 30.72 -1.74
CA ILE A 288 -15.12 29.73 -1.13
C ILE A 288 -14.57 30.27 0.20
N GLY A 289 -14.19 31.55 0.25
CA GLY A 289 -13.75 32.24 1.47
C GLY A 289 -14.82 32.29 2.57
N LEU A 290 -16.06 32.65 2.21
CA LEU A 290 -17.19 32.69 3.14
C LEU A 290 -17.57 31.30 3.65
N ILE A 291 -17.57 30.26 2.80
CA ILE A 291 -17.82 28.86 3.20
C ILE A 291 -16.72 28.39 4.17
N THR A 292 -15.45 28.66 3.83
CA THR A 292 -14.29 28.30 4.65
C THR A 292 -14.29 29.00 6.02
N ALA A 293 -14.88 30.20 6.13
CA ALA A 293 -15.00 30.91 7.41
C ALA A 293 -15.98 30.22 8.39
N VAL A 294 -17.02 29.52 7.92
CA VAL A 294 -18.11 29.00 8.79
C VAL A 294 -17.62 28.07 9.90
N PRO A 295 -16.77 27.04 9.65
CA PRO A 295 -16.19 26.21 10.72
C PRO A 295 -15.43 27.02 11.78
N TYR A 296 -14.73 28.09 11.38
CA TYR A 296 -13.94 28.91 12.30
C TYR A 296 -14.78 29.92 13.09
N VAL A 297 -15.96 30.33 12.59
CA VAL A 297 -16.96 31.04 13.40
C VAL A 297 -17.46 30.13 14.53
N VAL A 298 -17.81 28.87 14.21
CA VAL A 298 -18.23 27.88 15.21
C VAL A 298 -17.10 27.59 16.19
N ALA A 299 -15.87 27.36 15.72
CA ALA A 299 -14.70 27.13 16.57
C ALA A 299 -14.41 28.32 17.50
N SER A 300 -14.58 29.56 17.04
CA SER A 300 -14.42 30.77 17.87
C SER A 300 -15.39 30.79 19.06
N VAL A 301 -16.66 30.43 18.83
CA VAL A 301 -17.67 30.36 19.89
C VAL A 301 -17.39 29.17 20.82
N VAL A 302 -17.16 27.98 20.26
CA VAL A 302 -16.90 26.75 21.02
C VAL A 302 -15.65 26.88 21.89
N MET A 303 -14.55 27.47 21.39
CA MET A 303 -13.33 27.65 22.16
C MET A 303 -13.55 28.56 23.39
N VAL A 304 -14.32 29.65 23.25
CA VAL A 304 -14.66 30.53 24.37
C VAL A 304 -15.57 29.84 25.39
N LEU A 305 -16.51 29.00 24.95
CA LEU A 305 -17.38 28.23 25.85
C LEU A 305 -16.62 27.10 26.56
N ASN A 306 -15.81 26.33 25.83
CA ASN A 306 -14.99 25.24 26.34
C ASN A 306 -13.95 25.75 27.37
N ALA A 307 -13.27 26.86 27.07
CA ALA A 307 -12.33 27.49 28.02
C ALA A 307 -13.04 27.95 29.31
N ARG A 308 -14.24 28.55 29.19
CA ARG A 308 -15.05 28.95 30.37
C ARG A 308 -15.53 27.75 31.19
N HIS A 309 -15.92 26.65 30.55
CA HIS A 309 -16.35 25.44 31.25
C HIS A 309 -15.17 24.75 31.94
N SER A 310 -14.01 24.72 31.30
CA SER A 310 -12.75 24.20 31.88
C SER A 310 -12.29 25.02 33.08
N ASP A 311 -12.38 26.35 33.01
CA ASP A 311 -12.08 27.24 34.14
C ASP A 311 -13.12 27.14 35.28
N ALA A 312 -14.39 26.84 34.97
CA ALA A 312 -15.45 26.72 35.96
C ALA A 312 -15.51 25.35 36.67
N THR A 313 -15.07 24.28 35.98
CA THR A 313 -15.03 22.91 36.53
C THR A 313 -13.68 22.54 37.13
N GLY A 314 -12.60 23.21 36.71
CA GLY A 314 -11.22 22.81 37.00
C GLY A 314 -10.75 21.59 36.18
N GLU A 315 -11.63 20.97 35.40
CA GLU A 315 -11.33 19.83 34.54
C GLU A 315 -10.57 20.30 33.30
N ARG A 316 -9.45 19.65 32.97
CA ARG A 316 -8.55 20.04 31.86
C ARG A 316 -8.33 18.94 30.82
N ALA A 317 -8.53 17.67 31.14
CA ALA A 317 -8.24 16.54 30.25
C ALA A 317 -9.36 16.34 29.22
N TRP A 318 -10.63 16.27 29.66
CA TRP A 318 -11.77 16.14 28.74
C TRP A 318 -12.00 17.39 27.90
N HIS A 319 -11.68 18.57 28.44
CA HIS A 319 -11.70 19.84 27.69
C HIS A 319 -10.65 19.93 26.57
N VAL A 320 -9.69 18.99 26.51
CA VAL A 320 -8.75 18.81 25.38
C VAL A 320 -9.13 17.56 24.57
N ALA A 321 -9.32 16.42 25.23
CA ALA A 321 -9.59 15.13 24.58
C ALA A 321 -10.93 15.09 23.85
N GLY A 322 -11.99 15.70 24.40
CA GLY A 322 -13.30 15.78 23.76
C GLY A 322 -13.27 16.54 22.42
N PRO A 323 -12.80 17.80 22.39
CA PRO A 323 -12.62 18.54 21.14
C PRO A 323 -11.67 17.85 20.15
N ALA A 324 -10.57 17.25 20.62
CA ALA A 324 -9.65 16.50 19.75
C ALA A 324 -10.31 15.25 19.13
N PHE A 325 -11.09 14.49 19.91
CA PHE A 325 -11.85 13.34 19.43
C PHE A 325 -12.93 13.75 18.42
N VAL A 326 -13.66 14.84 18.67
CA VAL A 326 -14.65 15.38 17.73
C VAL A 326 -13.99 15.85 16.43
N GLY A 327 -12.81 16.46 16.50
CA GLY A 327 -12.01 16.82 15.32
C GLY A 327 -11.58 15.59 14.51
N ALA A 328 -11.00 14.58 15.17
CA ALA A 328 -10.59 13.32 14.53
C ALA A 328 -11.78 12.57 13.89
N ALA A 329 -12.91 12.49 14.60
CA ALA A 329 -14.15 11.91 14.08
C ALA A 329 -14.69 12.70 12.87
N GLY A 330 -14.60 14.04 12.89
CA GLY A 330 -14.99 14.90 11.76
C GLY A 330 -14.19 14.63 10.48
N VAL A 331 -12.89 14.33 10.60
CA VAL A 331 -12.06 13.89 9.47
C VAL A 331 -12.44 12.47 9.05
N ALA A 332 -12.52 11.53 10.00
CA ALA A 332 -12.81 10.12 9.72
C ALA A 332 -14.17 9.89 9.03
N VAL A 333 -15.20 10.65 9.38
CA VAL A 333 -16.55 10.52 8.79
C VAL A 333 -16.59 10.83 7.29
N ARG A 334 -15.65 11.64 6.75
CA ARG A 334 -15.56 11.88 5.30
C ARG A 334 -14.94 10.69 4.55
N GLY A 335 -14.00 9.98 5.17
CA GLY A 335 -13.40 8.76 4.62
C GLY A 335 -14.33 7.54 4.52
N VAL A 336 -15.59 7.68 4.96
CA VAL A 336 -16.62 6.62 4.95
C VAL A 336 -17.76 6.92 3.96
N ARG A 337 -17.75 8.09 3.28
CA ARG A 337 -18.87 8.55 2.42
C ARG A 337 -18.49 9.30 1.13
N GLY A 338 -17.22 9.33 0.73
CA GLY A 338 -16.84 9.73 -0.62
C GLY A 338 -16.72 8.50 -1.52
N ASP A 339 -17.26 8.57 -2.75
CA ASP A 339 -16.82 7.68 -3.81
C ASP A 339 -15.35 7.99 -4.16
N PRO A 340 -14.49 6.99 -4.43
CA PRO A 340 -13.07 7.19 -4.68
C PRO A 340 -12.75 7.67 -6.12
N GLY A 341 -13.55 8.59 -6.65
CA GLY A 341 -13.41 9.12 -8.02
C GLY A 341 -12.79 10.52 -8.10
N ASP A 342 -13.27 11.46 -7.27
CA ASP A 342 -13.09 12.91 -7.50
C ASP A 342 -11.87 13.53 -6.75
N LEU A 343 -10.72 12.85 -6.68
CA LEU A 343 -9.51 13.36 -6.02
C LEU A 343 -8.22 13.17 -6.84
N ALA A 344 -8.32 13.17 -8.17
CA ALA A 344 -7.22 12.84 -9.07
C ALA A 344 -7.10 13.73 -10.33
N ASP A 345 -7.25 15.05 -10.20
CA ASP A 345 -6.70 16.01 -11.19
C ASP A 345 -5.92 17.18 -10.55
N PRO A 346 -4.60 17.05 -10.40
CA PRO A 346 -3.70 18.14 -10.02
C PRO A 346 -3.00 18.80 -11.24
N ALA A 347 -3.63 18.85 -12.42
CA ALA A 347 -3.00 19.24 -13.70
C ALA A 347 -3.78 20.30 -14.51
N GLY A 348 -4.62 21.12 -13.87
CA GLY A 348 -5.41 22.20 -14.50
C GLY A 348 -4.61 23.38 -15.10
N VAL A 349 -3.88 23.17 -16.20
CA VAL A 349 -3.16 24.19 -16.97
C VAL A 349 -3.86 24.45 -18.32
N PRO A 350 -4.48 25.62 -18.56
CA PRO A 350 -5.17 25.89 -19.82
C PRO A 350 -4.22 26.28 -20.96
N ASP A 351 -4.10 25.45 -22.00
CA ASP A 351 -3.39 25.84 -23.24
C ASP A 351 -4.08 27.03 -23.92
N ARG A 352 -3.34 28.15 -24.05
CA ARG A 352 -3.79 29.38 -24.71
C ARG A 352 -3.69 29.33 -26.25
N ARG A 353 -3.92 28.19 -26.91
CA ARG A 353 -3.78 28.07 -28.39
C ARG A 353 -4.96 27.45 -29.17
N ARG A 354 -6.20 27.93 -28.96
CA ARG A 354 -7.25 27.99 -30.02
C ARG A 354 -8.42 28.93 -29.70
N ARG A 355 -8.32 30.21 -30.11
CA ARG A 355 -9.49 31.08 -30.38
C ARG A 355 -9.74 31.09 -31.89
N GLY A 356 -10.85 30.52 -32.38
CA GLY A 356 -11.18 30.64 -33.81
C GLY A 356 -12.37 29.84 -34.36
N ARG A 357 -13.55 30.50 -34.39
CA ARG A 357 -14.73 30.21 -35.26
C ARG A 357 -15.51 28.90 -35.01
N GLY A 358 -16.85 28.98 -35.07
CA GLY A 358 -17.73 27.80 -35.20
C GLY A 358 -19.06 27.83 -34.44
N HIS A 359 -20.00 28.72 -34.80
CA HIS A 359 -21.39 28.63 -34.33
C HIS A 359 -22.24 27.86 -35.35
N ARG A 360 -22.97 26.81 -34.93
CA ARG A 360 -24.44 26.60 -35.07
C ARG A 360 -24.84 25.11 -35.01
N ALA A 361 -26.13 24.91 -34.72
CA ALA A 361 -26.92 23.67 -34.82
C ALA A 361 -26.58 22.54 -33.81
N ASP A 362 -27.56 21.89 -33.18
CA ASP A 362 -28.91 22.41 -32.87
C ASP A 362 -29.51 21.72 -31.63
N GLN A 363 -30.62 22.28 -31.12
CA GLN A 363 -31.44 21.61 -30.11
C GLN A 363 -32.33 20.54 -30.76
N LEU A 364 -32.39 19.32 -30.21
CA LEU A 364 -33.60 18.47 -30.22
C LEU A 364 -33.43 17.22 -29.32
N LEU A 365 -34.53 16.48 -29.14
CA LEU A 365 -34.61 15.16 -28.46
C LEU A 365 -34.28 15.09 -26.96
N ARG A 366 -35.12 15.72 -26.13
CA ARG A 366 -35.44 15.20 -24.78
C ARG A 366 -36.88 14.65 -24.77
N GLN A 367 -37.06 13.35 -24.57
CA GLN A 367 -38.31 12.76 -24.03
C GLN A 367 -38.02 11.49 -23.21
N PRO A 368 -38.68 11.26 -22.05
CA PRO A 368 -38.51 10.07 -21.24
C PRO A 368 -39.56 8.98 -21.56
N VAL A 369 -39.12 7.73 -21.72
CA VAL A 369 -40.02 6.58 -21.87
C VAL A 369 -40.39 6.00 -20.50
N ARG A 370 -41.69 5.92 -20.20
CA ARG A 370 -42.21 5.14 -19.06
C ARG A 370 -42.34 3.67 -19.44
N VAL A 371 -41.84 2.76 -18.62
CA VAL A 371 -42.19 1.34 -18.66
C VAL A 371 -42.97 0.96 -17.40
N ARG A 372 -44.06 0.21 -17.56
CA ARG A 372 -44.90 -0.28 -16.45
C ARG A 372 -44.29 -1.53 -15.84
N ARG A 373 -44.30 -1.66 -14.50
CA ARG A 373 -44.28 -2.99 -13.87
C ARG A 373 -45.63 -3.66 -14.09
N ALA A 374 -45.61 -4.92 -14.48
CA ALA A 374 -46.76 -5.83 -14.42
C ALA A 374 -46.50 -6.86 -13.30
N VAL A 375 -47.57 -7.34 -12.67
CA VAL A 375 -47.57 -8.38 -11.64
C VAL A 375 -48.57 -9.45 -12.08
N PRO A 376 -48.20 -10.74 -12.04
CA PRO A 376 -49.15 -11.85 -12.00
C PRO A 376 -49.40 -12.29 -10.54
N ASP A 377 -50.65 -12.62 -10.21
CA ASP A 377 -51.08 -12.92 -8.85
C ASP A 377 -50.93 -14.39 -8.44
N GLY A 378 -50.57 -14.61 -7.17
CA GLY A 378 -51.37 -15.39 -6.22
C GLY A 378 -51.45 -16.93 -6.35
N VAL A 379 -50.78 -17.62 -5.42
CA VAL A 379 -51.26 -18.88 -4.82
C VAL A 379 -51.14 -18.75 -3.29
N ALA A 380 -52.13 -19.25 -2.54
CA ALA A 380 -52.26 -19.02 -1.09
C ALA A 380 -51.66 -20.15 -0.23
N PRO A 381 -51.22 -19.86 1.02
CA PRO A 381 -50.82 -20.89 1.99
C PRO A 381 -52.03 -21.55 2.67
N GLY A 382 -51.92 -22.84 2.96
CA GLY A 382 -52.93 -23.66 3.65
C GLY A 382 -52.37 -24.39 4.88
N ASP A 383 -53.28 -24.83 5.76
CA ASP A 383 -53.00 -25.10 7.18
C ASP A 383 -52.31 -26.44 7.54
N HIS A 384 -51.74 -26.43 8.76
CA HIS A 384 -51.50 -27.53 9.72
C HIS A 384 -51.25 -29.00 9.27
N GLY A 385 -50.15 -29.60 9.76
CA GLY A 385 -49.93 -31.06 9.85
C GLY A 385 -48.93 -31.44 10.97
N ARG A 386 -49.06 -32.64 11.57
CA ARG A 386 -48.18 -33.16 12.65
C ARG A 386 -47.47 -34.48 12.27
N LEU A 387 -46.40 -34.77 13.03
CA LEU A 387 -45.71 -36.06 13.30
C LEU A 387 -46.55 -37.34 13.12
N PRO A 388 -45.96 -38.54 12.85
CA PRO A 388 -44.65 -39.06 13.32
C PRO A 388 -43.76 -39.65 12.18
N GLY A 389 -42.59 -40.29 12.37
CA GLY A 389 -41.83 -40.73 13.55
C GLY A 389 -41.75 -42.26 13.69
N GLY A 390 -40.57 -42.88 13.52
CA GLY A 390 -40.40 -44.35 13.55
C GLY A 390 -38.95 -44.85 13.76
N HIS A 391 -38.80 -46.03 14.38
CA HIS A 391 -37.51 -46.64 14.74
C HIS A 391 -37.24 -47.97 14.01
N VAL A 392 -36.03 -48.13 13.45
CA VAL A 392 -35.30 -49.40 13.21
C VAL A 392 -33.80 -49.06 13.24
N GLY A 393 -32.83 -49.86 13.71
CA GLY A 393 -32.87 -51.13 14.47
C GLY A 393 -31.44 -51.70 14.57
N ARG A 394 -30.97 -52.10 15.76
CA ARG A 394 -29.58 -52.59 15.98
C ARG A 394 -29.34 -53.98 15.38
N ARG A 395 -28.12 -54.24 14.88
CA ARG A 395 -27.40 -55.51 15.08
C ARG A 395 -25.87 -55.32 15.04
N ARG A 396 -25.16 -56.01 15.94
CA ARG A 396 -23.70 -56.25 15.89
C ARG A 396 -23.47 -57.71 15.48
N VAL A 397 -22.32 -57.99 14.89
CA VAL A 397 -21.65 -59.30 14.95
C VAL A 397 -20.18 -59.05 15.32
N HIS A 398 -19.59 -59.94 16.12
CA HIS A 398 -18.16 -59.88 16.48
C HIS A 398 -17.38 -61.00 15.77
N GLY A 399 -16.15 -60.70 15.38
CA GLY A 399 -15.08 -61.66 15.08
C GLY A 399 -13.76 -61.08 15.59
N ALA A 400 -12.94 -61.89 16.22
CA ALA A 400 -11.66 -61.50 16.82
C ALA A 400 -10.63 -62.60 16.58
N VAL A 401 -9.31 -62.34 16.80
CA VAL A 401 -8.32 -63.27 17.40
C VAL A 401 -6.86 -62.72 17.34
N ARG A 402 -6.24 -62.54 18.53
CA ARG A 402 -4.80 -62.79 18.92
C ARG A 402 -3.62 -62.11 18.18
N CYS A 403 -2.39 -62.02 18.73
CA CYS A 403 -1.87 -61.91 20.12
C CYS A 403 -0.35 -61.60 20.14
N GLY A 404 0.16 -61.04 21.26
CA GLY A 404 1.59 -60.96 21.63
C GLY A 404 2.25 -59.62 21.31
N GLY A 405 3.24 -59.09 22.07
CA GLY A 405 3.87 -59.52 23.34
C GLY A 405 5.37 -59.17 23.37
N ALA A 406 6.04 -58.83 24.49
CA ALA A 406 5.60 -58.58 25.86
C ALA A 406 6.73 -57.94 26.73
N ARG A 407 6.38 -57.30 27.86
CA ARG A 407 7.26 -56.86 29.01
C ARG A 407 8.24 -55.70 28.67
N ARG A 408 8.59 -54.75 29.55
CA ARG A 408 8.36 -54.37 30.97
C ARG A 408 8.46 -52.81 31.04
N ARG A 409 8.18 -52.04 32.11
CA ARG A 409 7.87 -52.24 33.55
C ARG A 409 6.90 -51.10 33.99
N GLN A 410 6.04 -51.26 35.00
CA GLN A 410 6.16 -50.76 36.40
C GLN A 410 6.99 -49.48 36.60
N GLU A 411 6.55 -48.46 37.34
CA GLU A 411 5.24 -48.11 37.94
C GLU A 411 5.30 -46.58 38.25
N SER A 412 4.24 -45.81 38.53
CA SER A 412 2.82 -46.09 38.86
C SER A 412 1.93 -45.03 38.13
N CYS A 413 0.63 -44.83 38.34
CA CYS A 413 -0.33 -45.29 39.35
C CYS A 413 -1.73 -45.46 38.73
N ARG A 414 -2.83 -45.12 39.43
CA ARG A 414 -4.20 -45.06 38.90
C ARG A 414 -5.06 -43.97 39.54
N SER A 415 -5.73 -43.18 38.71
CA SER A 415 -7.05 -42.61 38.98
C SER A 415 -7.96 -42.93 37.77
N HIS A 416 -9.27 -43.02 37.99
CA HIS A 416 -10.22 -43.24 36.90
C HIS A 416 -10.68 -41.89 36.35
N ASP A 417 -10.31 -41.60 35.11
CA ASP A 417 -10.95 -40.56 34.32
C ASP A 417 -11.47 -41.13 33.00
N VAL A 418 -12.51 -40.49 32.48
CA VAL A 418 -13.20 -40.91 31.26
C VAL A 418 -12.30 -40.65 30.04
N TRP A 419 -12.39 -41.52 29.03
CA TRP A 419 -11.85 -41.23 27.70
C TRP A 419 -12.66 -40.09 27.05
N SER A 420 -12.38 -38.86 27.45
CA SER A 420 -12.64 -37.69 26.62
C SER A 420 -11.88 -37.85 25.31
N PRO A 421 -12.43 -37.42 24.16
CA PRO A 421 -11.62 -37.27 22.95
C PRO A 421 -10.46 -36.31 23.26
N CYS A 422 -9.27 -36.59 22.73
CA CYS A 422 -8.12 -35.71 22.87
C CYS A 422 -8.41 -34.43 22.08
N MET A 423 -8.97 -33.41 22.74
CA MET A 423 -9.25 -32.12 22.11
C MET A 423 -7.93 -31.52 21.66
N THR A 424 -7.88 -31.05 20.41
CA THR A 424 -6.74 -30.31 19.86
C THR A 424 -6.41 -29.14 20.77
N ASP A 425 -5.13 -28.92 21.06
CA ASP A 425 -4.73 -27.71 21.74
C ASP A 425 -4.88 -26.52 20.79
N ILE A 426 -5.81 -25.60 21.10
CA ILE A 426 -6.04 -24.38 20.33
C ILE A 426 -4.91 -23.35 20.45
N LYS A 427 -3.87 -23.61 21.27
CA LYS A 427 -2.68 -22.77 21.42
C LYS A 427 -1.40 -23.61 21.26
N PRO A 428 -1.17 -24.23 20.09
CA PRO A 428 -0.02 -25.12 19.85
C PRO A 428 1.35 -24.47 20.04
N ARG A 429 1.44 -23.13 20.04
CA ARG A 429 2.69 -22.37 20.26
C ARG A 429 2.53 -21.27 21.32
N SER A 430 1.44 -20.49 21.30
CA SER A 430 1.39 -19.21 22.02
C SER A 430 1.36 -19.33 23.55
N ARG A 431 1.13 -20.54 24.10
CA ARG A 431 1.37 -20.82 25.53
C ARG A 431 2.77 -20.42 25.99
N GLU A 432 3.77 -20.54 25.12
CA GLU A 432 5.15 -20.11 25.37
C GLU A 432 5.29 -18.60 25.66
N VAL A 433 4.29 -17.78 25.31
CA VAL A 433 4.25 -16.33 25.59
C VAL A 433 3.06 -15.91 26.46
N THR A 434 2.08 -16.78 26.71
CA THR A 434 0.88 -16.47 27.52
C THR A 434 0.74 -17.22 28.84
N ASP A 435 1.30 -18.41 29.00
CA ASP A 435 0.94 -19.31 30.12
C ASP A 435 2.03 -19.36 31.22
N GLY A 436 1.64 -19.58 32.48
CA GLY A 436 2.58 -19.72 33.60
C GLY A 436 3.26 -18.42 34.09
N ILE A 437 3.83 -18.43 35.30
CA ILE A 437 4.33 -17.20 35.95
C ILE A 437 5.50 -16.54 35.20
N GLU A 438 6.38 -17.34 34.58
CA GLU A 438 7.57 -16.87 33.86
C GLU A 438 7.22 -15.93 32.69
N ARG A 439 6.08 -16.16 32.03
CA ARG A 439 5.66 -15.37 30.85
C ARG A 439 4.99 -14.04 31.21
N THR A 440 5.17 -13.56 32.44
CA THR A 440 4.63 -12.26 32.90
C THR A 440 5.17 -11.07 32.10
N ALA A 441 6.44 -11.10 31.66
CA ALA A 441 7.00 -10.05 30.81
C ALA A 441 6.32 -10.03 29.42
N ALA A 442 6.17 -11.19 28.78
CA ALA A 442 5.48 -11.33 27.49
C ALA A 442 4.01 -10.91 27.58
N ARG A 443 3.25 -11.39 28.57
CA ARG A 443 1.89 -10.90 28.87
C ARG A 443 1.84 -9.37 29.09
N GLY A 444 2.87 -8.78 29.70
CA GLY A 444 2.99 -7.33 29.87
C GLY A 444 3.08 -6.58 28.55
N MET A 445 3.84 -7.09 27.58
CA MET A 445 3.94 -6.52 26.23
C MET A 445 2.68 -6.78 25.40
N LEU A 446 2.10 -7.98 25.50
CA LEU A 446 0.85 -8.34 24.83
C LEU A 446 -0.34 -7.47 25.29
N ARG A 447 -0.37 -7.05 26.56
CA ARG A 447 -1.34 -6.05 27.06
C ARG A 447 -1.16 -4.68 26.43
N ALA A 448 0.07 -4.28 26.09
CA ALA A 448 0.33 -2.98 25.45
C ALA A 448 -0.16 -2.92 23.99
N VAL A 449 -0.25 -4.07 23.31
CA VAL A 449 -0.92 -4.20 21.99
C VAL A 449 -2.41 -4.52 22.08
N GLY A 450 -2.97 -4.60 23.29
CA GLY A 450 -4.42 -4.62 23.54
C GLY A 450 -5.00 -5.88 24.18
N MET A 451 -4.21 -6.95 24.39
CA MET A 451 -4.74 -8.18 24.99
C MET A 451 -5.21 -7.99 26.43
N ARG A 452 -6.37 -8.56 26.75
CA ARG A 452 -6.95 -8.71 28.08
C ARG A 452 -6.68 -10.11 28.63
N ASP A 453 -7.02 -10.32 29.90
CA ASP A 453 -6.86 -11.62 30.58
C ASP A 453 -7.64 -12.75 29.88
N GLU A 454 -8.79 -12.41 29.27
CA GLU A 454 -9.61 -13.30 28.45
C GLU A 454 -9.02 -13.61 27.07
N ASP A 455 -8.08 -12.81 26.56
CA ASP A 455 -7.43 -13.02 25.26
C ASP A 455 -6.27 -14.01 25.33
N PHE A 456 -5.63 -14.16 26.50
CA PHE A 456 -4.54 -15.13 26.67
C PHE A 456 -4.98 -16.59 26.46
N GLY A 457 -6.28 -16.89 26.62
CA GLY A 457 -6.85 -18.20 26.34
C GLY A 457 -7.10 -18.51 24.85
N LYS A 458 -6.87 -17.55 23.94
CA LYS A 458 -7.21 -17.64 22.50
C LYS A 458 -6.00 -18.06 21.65
N PRO A 459 -6.22 -18.65 20.44
CA PRO A 459 -5.18 -18.77 19.42
C PRO A 459 -4.71 -17.38 18.97
N GLN A 460 -3.39 -17.23 18.81
CA GLN A 460 -2.75 -16.02 18.29
C GLN A 460 -2.48 -16.18 16.79
N ILE A 461 -3.16 -15.38 15.96
CA ILE A 461 -3.09 -15.48 14.50
C ILE A 461 -2.22 -14.36 13.92
N GLY A 462 -1.19 -14.71 13.17
CA GLY A 462 -0.40 -13.75 12.39
C GLY A 462 -1.12 -13.34 11.12
N ILE A 463 -1.43 -12.05 10.98
CA ILE A 463 -1.95 -11.47 9.74
C ILE A 463 -0.76 -10.87 8.99
N ALA A 464 -0.12 -11.70 8.16
CA ALA A 464 1.11 -11.34 7.45
C ALA A 464 0.75 -10.64 6.13
N SER A 465 1.01 -9.34 6.03
CA SER A 465 0.60 -8.52 4.89
C SER A 465 1.79 -8.01 4.09
N SER A 466 1.82 -8.28 2.77
CA SER A 466 2.76 -7.65 1.84
C SER A 466 2.23 -6.32 1.27
N TRP A 467 1.42 -5.57 2.03
CA TRP A 467 0.92 -4.26 1.65
C TRP A 467 2.06 -3.24 1.45
N ASN A 468 1.92 -2.37 0.45
CA ASN A 468 2.78 -1.22 0.19
C ASN A 468 2.18 -0.36 -0.93
N GLU A 469 2.64 0.89 -1.01
CA GLU A 469 2.19 1.89 -1.99
C GLU A 469 3.11 1.94 -3.23
N ILE A 470 4.14 1.09 -3.31
CA ILE A 470 5.09 1.07 -4.44
C ILE A 470 4.52 0.36 -5.69
N THR A 471 3.32 -0.23 -5.62
CA THR A 471 2.68 -0.89 -6.76
C THR A 471 1.17 -1.07 -6.56
N PRO A 472 0.34 -0.92 -7.61
CA PRO A 472 -1.10 -1.19 -7.51
C PRO A 472 -1.41 -2.62 -7.03
N CYS A 473 -0.51 -3.58 -7.28
CA CYS A 473 -0.70 -4.99 -6.96
C CYS A 473 -0.94 -5.27 -5.47
N ASN A 474 -0.47 -4.41 -4.57
CA ASN A 474 -0.49 -4.63 -3.13
C ASN A 474 -1.43 -3.68 -2.37
N LEU A 475 -2.05 -2.68 -3.01
CA LEU A 475 -2.83 -1.63 -2.33
C LEU A 475 -4.02 -2.17 -1.54
N SER A 476 -4.76 -3.14 -2.09
CA SER A 476 -5.95 -3.73 -1.45
C SER A 476 -5.64 -4.45 -0.13
N LEU A 477 -4.39 -4.91 0.06
CA LEU A 477 -3.98 -5.75 1.18
C LEU A 477 -4.15 -5.05 2.55
N GLN A 478 -4.19 -3.72 2.62
CA GLN A 478 -4.47 -2.99 3.86
C GLN A 478 -5.91 -3.25 4.36
N ARG A 479 -6.93 -3.09 3.51
CA ARG A 479 -8.32 -3.38 3.92
C ARG A 479 -8.57 -4.88 4.10
N LEU A 480 -7.89 -5.71 3.32
CA LEU A 480 -8.03 -7.17 3.42
C LEU A 480 -7.38 -7.68 4.71
N GLY A 481 -6.29 -7.06 5.19
CA GLY A 481 -5.72 -7.31 6.52
C GLY A 481 -6.70 -6.95 7.63
N LEU A 482 -7.34 -5.77 7.55
CA LEU A 482 -8.41 -5.37 8.48
C LEU A 482 -9.59 -6.35 8.48
N ALA A 483 -10.07 -6.76 7.30
CA ALA A 483 -11.16 -7.74 7.19
C ALA A 483 -10.78 -9.14 7.69
N ALA A 484 -9.54 -9.59 7.49
CA ALA A 484 -9.04 -10.84 8.08
C ALA A 484 -9.01 -10.79 9.61
N LYS A 485 -8.66 -9.63 10.20
CA LYS A 485 -8.71 -9.40 11.66
C LYS A 485 -10.13 -9.47 12.21
N GLU A 486 -11.11 -8.91 11.50
CA GLU A 486 -12.54 -9.07 11.83
C GLU A 486 -12.95 -10.55 11.87
N GLY A 487 -12.49 -11.35 10.90
CA GLY A 487 -12.75 -12.78 10.82
C GLY A 487 -12.20 -13.56 12.01
N VAL A 488 -10.90 -13.39 12.30
CA VAL A 488 -10.25 -14.06 13.45
C VAL A 488 -10.95 -13.73 14.77
N HIS A 489 -11.34 -12.46 14.97
CA HIS A 489 -12.07 -12.06 16.18
C HIS A 489 -13.45 -12.73 16.29
N ARG A 490 -14.17 -12.94 15.18
CA ARG A 490 -15.48 -13.62 15.17
C ARG A 490 -15.37 -15.10 15.51
N ALA A 491 -14.33 -15.77 15.01
CA ALA A 491 -14.03 -17.16 15.35
C ALA A 491 -13.38 -17.34 16.74
N GLY A 492 -13.21 -16.26 17.52
CA GLY A 492 -12.71 -16.33 18.90
C GLY A 492 -11.19 -16.36 19.04
N GLY A 493 -10.44 -16.13 17.95
CA GLY A 493 -8.98 -15.91 18.01
C GLY A 493 -8.59 -14.47 18.37
N PHE A 494 -7.28 -14.24 18.50
CA PHE A 494 -6.70 -12.90 18.61
C PHE A 494 -5.71 -12.66 17.44
N PRO A 495 -6.01 -11.74 16.50
CA PRO A 495 -5.14 -11.46 15.38
C PRO A 495 -4.08 -10.40 15.72
N MET A 496 -2.86 -10.61 15.24
CA MET A 496 -1.76 -9.63 15.29
C MET A 496 -1.20 -9.45 13.89
N GLU A 497 -1.22 -8.21 13.40
CA GLU A 497 -0.87 -7.86 12.02
C GLU A 497 0.59 -7.41 11.92
N PHE A 498 1.30 -7.90 10.92
CA PHE A 498 2.68 -7.52 10.65
C PHE A 498 2.94 -7.40 9.14
N GLY A 499 3.84 -6.48 8.79
CA GLY A 499 4.25 -6.25 7.40
C GLY A 499 5.39 -7.18 6.97
N THR A 500 5.36 -7.59 5.71
CA THR A 500 6.53 -8.09 4.99
C THR A 500 6.72 -7.28 3.70
N ILE A 501 7.89 -7.37 3.09
CA ILE A 501 8.17 -6.62 1.85
C ILE A 501 7.42 -7.22 0.66
N SER A 502 7.33 -6.44 -0.41
CA SER A 502 7.09 -6.92 -1.77
C SER A 502 7.89 -6.03 -2.71
N VAL A 503 8.14 -6.51 -3.93
CA VAL A 503 8.67 -5.70 -5.02
C VAL A 503 7.61 -5.61 -6.12
N SER A 504 7.83 -4.74 -7.10
CA SER A 504 6.94 -4.59 -8.24
C SER A 504 7.62 -5.11 -9.49
N ASP A 505 7.27 -6.33 -9.90
CA ASP A 505 7.88 -6.95 -11.09
C ASP A 505 7.66 -6.07 -12.32
N GLY A 506 6.42 -5.62 -12.56
CA GLY A 506 6.06 -4.76 -13.69
C GLY A 506 6.77 -3.41 -13.75
N ILE A 507 7.14 -2.81 -12.61
CA ILE A 507 7.96 -1.57 -12.59
C ILE A 507 9.45 -1.91 -12.75
N SER A 508 9.91 -3.04 -12.19
CA SER A 508 11.32 -3.44 -12.23
C SER A 508 11.81 -3.93 -13.60
N MET A 509 10.89 -4.22 -14.53
CA MET A 509 11.19 -4.67 -15.89
C MET A 509 11.98 -3.62 -16.67
N GLY A 510 12.92 -4.07 -17.51
CA GLY A 510 13.74 -3.21 -18.36
C GLY A 510 14.84 -2.41 -17.64
N HIS A 511 15.06 -2.61 -16.34
CA HIS A 511 16.18 -2.00 -15.62
C HIS A 511 16.78 -2.90 -14.53
N VAL A 512 17.86 -2.43 -13.90
CA VAL A 512 18.64 -3.15 -12.87
C VAL A 512 17.83 -3.63 -11.66
N GLY A 513 16.61 -3.10 -11.44
CA GLY A 513 15.72 -3.56 -10.38
C GLY A 513 15.32 -5.03 -10.50
N MET A 514 15.27 -5.57 -11.73
CA MET A 514 14.81 -6.95 -11.98
C MET A 514 15.69 -8.04 -11.31
N HIS A 515 16.97 -7.76 -11.01
CA HIS A 515 17.80 -8.68 -10.21
C HIS A 515 17.21 -8.94 -8.80
N TRP A 516 16.44 -8.00 -8.26
CA TRP A 516 15.80 -8.10 -6.95
C TRP A 516 14.40 -8.74 -6.98
N SER A 517 13.88 -9.13 -8.16
CA SER A 517 12.55 -9.77 -8.30
C SER A 517 12.50 -11.13 -7.58
N LEU A 518 13.18 -12.17 -8.09
CA LEU A 518 13.00 -13.52 -7.56
C LEU A 518 13.49 -13.68 -6.11
N VAL A 519 14.60 -13.02 -5.74
CA VAL A 519 15.12 -13.04 -4.36
C VAL A 519 14.14 -12.47 -3.34
N SER A 520 13.17 -11.64 -3.75
CA SER A 520 12.11 -11.18 -2.85
C SER A 520 11.24 -12.33 -2.34
N ARG A 521 11.08 -13.42 -3.11
CA ARG A 521 10.39 -14.66 -2.70
C ARG A 521 11.01 -15.23 -1.42
N GLU A 522 12.34 -15.38 -1.40
CA GLU A 522 13.09 -15.90 -0.25
C GLU A 522 13.02 -14.93 0.92
N VAL A 523 13.21 -13.64 0.68
CA VAL A 523 13.14 -12.61 1.73
C VAL A 523 11.76 -12.56 2.39
N ILE A 524 10.69 -12.76 1.62
CA ILE A 524 9.31 -12.84 2.14
C ILE A 524 9.13 -14.10 2.98
N ALA A 525 9.59 -15.26 2.48
CA ALA A 525 9.51 -16.52 3.21
C ALA A 525 10.23 -16.44 4.57
N ASP A 526 11.50 -16.01 4.56
CA ASP A 526 12.33 -15.82 5.75
C ASP A 526 11.73 -14.79 6.73
N SER A 527 11.14 -13.70 6.22
CA SER A 527 10.53 -12.66 7.08
C SER A 527 9.29 -13.17 7.81
N VAL A 528 8.43 -13.93 7.13
CA VAL A 528 7.22 -14.51 7.72
C VAL A 528 7.59 -15.62 8.71
N GLU A 529 8.54 -16.50 8.36
CA GLU A 529 9.06 -17.49 9.29
C GLU A 529 9.62 -16.83 10.56
N THR A 530 10.48 -15.82 10.40
CA THR A 530 11.14 -15.12 11.51
C THR A 530 10.13 -14.59 12.53
N VAL A 531 9.08 -13.89 12.06
CA VAL A 531 8.06 -13.33 12.96
C VAL A 531 7.24 -14.42 13.63
N VAL A 532 6.76 -15.42 12.88
CA VAL A 532 5.93 -16.50 13.45
C VAL A 532 6.70 -17.35 14.45
N GLN A 533 7.96 -17.66 14.18
CA GLN A 533 8.83 -18.42 15.09
C GLN A 533 9.29 -17.61 16.31
N ALA A 534 9.44 -16.28 16.20
CA ALA A 534 9.81 -15.42 17.33
C ALA A 534 8.62 -15.17 18.27
N GLU A 535 7.48 -14.71 17.73
CA GLU A 535 6.31 -14.31 18.51
C GLU A 535 5.43 -15.50 18.96
N ARG A 536 5.79 -16.72 18.54
CA ARG A 536 5.15 -18.00 18.91
C ARG A 536 3.67 -18.06 18.53
N LEU A 537 3.34 -17.56 17.34
CA LEU A 537 1.98 -17.53 16.81
C LEU A 537 1.48 -18.95 16.49
N ASP A 538 0.17 -19.17 16.60
CA ASP A 538 -0.46 -20.49 16.46
C ASP A 538 -0.86 -20.83 15.01
N GLY A 539 -1.08 -19.80 14.19
CA GLY A 539 -1.42 -19.91 12.77
C GLY A 539 -1.36 -18.56 12.06
N THR A 540 -1.62 -18.54 10.74
CA THR A 540 -1.50 -17.32 9.91
C THR A 540 -2.59 -17.15 8.85
N VAL A 541 -2.95 -15.89 8.58
CA VAL A 541 -3.53 -15.48 7.30
C VAL A 541 -2.42 -14.77 6.52
N LEU A 542 -2.21 -15.18 5.28
CA LEU A 542 -1.07 -14.76 4.45
C LEU A 542 -1.56 -13.96 3.24
N LEU A 543 -1.29 -12.65 3.24
CA LEU A 543 -1.87 -11.67 2.32
C LEU A 543 -0.84 -11.18 1.30
N ALA A 544 -1.01 -11.53 0.03
CA ALA A 544 -0.05 -11.25 -1.05
C ALA A 544 -0.72 -10.79 -2.36
N GLY A 545 0.03 -10.04 -3.17
CA GLY A 545 -0.50 -9.37 -4.37
C GLY A 545 0.40 -9.46 -5.61
N CYS A 546 1.60 -8.88 -5.56
CA CYS A 546 2.51 -8.89 -6.71
C CYS A 546 3.23 -10.25 -6.86
N ASP A 547 3.37 -10.73 -8.10
CA ASP A 547 3.97 -11.99 -8.58
C ASP A 547 4.75 -12.84 -7.55
N LYS A 548 5.90 -12.36 -7.07
CA LYS A 548 6.82 -13.16 -6.23
C LYS A 548 6.41 -13.24 -4.75
N SER A 549 5.46 -12.42 -4.30
CA SER A 549 4.96 -12.44 -2.91
C SER A 549 4.04 -13.62 -2.61
N LEU A 550 3.24 -14.08 -3.57
CA LEU A 550 2.35 -15.24 -3.40
C LEU A 550 3.14 -16.53 -3.08
N PRO A 551 4.17 -16.92 -3.87
CA PRO A 551 4.96 -18.11 -3.54
C PRO A 551 5.83 -17.92 -2.29
N GLY A 552 6.32 -16.70 -1.99
CA GLY A 552 7.05 -16.45 -0.74
C GLY A 552 6.19 -16.72 0.52
N MET A 553 4.91 -16.31 0.48
CA MET A 553 3.95 -16.65 1.53
C MET A 553 3.70 -18.17 1.63
N LEU A 554 3.48 -18.85 0.49
CA LEU A 554 3.21 -20.29 0.47
C LEU A 554 4.41 -21.13 0.91
N MET A 555 5.64 -20.69 0.60
CA MET A 555 6.88 -21.28 1.12
C MET A 555 6.96 -21.14 2.65
N ALA A 556 6.65 -19.96 3.21
CA ALA A 556 6.60 -19.80 4.67
C ALA A 556 5.55 -20.72 5.33
N ALA A 557 4.36 -20.85 4.75
CA ALA A 557 3.33 -21.78 5.24
C ALA A 557 3.84 -23.23 5.28
N ALA A 558 4.46 -23.67 4.18
CA ALA A 558 5.03 -25.00 4.03
C ALA A 558 6.18 -25.28 5.01
N ARG A 559 7.06 -24.30 5.24
CA ARG A 559 8.20 -24.38 6.17
C ARG A 559 7.78 -24.40 7.64
N LEU A 560 6.76 -23.60 8.01
CA LEU A 560 6.27 -23.45 9.38
C LEU A 560 5.43 -24.63 9.87
N ASP A 561 4.68 -25.28 8.96
CA ASP A 561 3.69 -26.33 9.22
C ASP A 561 2.74 -26.03 10.41
N LEU A 562 2.16 -24.83 10.36
CA LEU A 562 1.05 -24.41 11.22
C LEU A 562 -0.23 -24.30 10.41
N ALA A 563 -1.36 -23.98 11.06
CA ALA A 563 -2.58 -23.62 10.36
C ALA A 563 -2.35 -22.33 9.55
N ALA A 564 -2.53 -22.36 8.23
CA ALA A 564 -2.26 -21.22 7.36
C ALA A 564 -3.31 -21.12 6.25
N VAL A 565 -3.87 -19.92 6.05
CA VAL A 565 -4.79 -19.61 4.96
C VAL A 565 -4.17 -18.55 4.06
N PHE A 566 -4.10 -18.83 2.76
CA PHE A 566 -3.63 -17.87 1.77
C PHE A 566 -4.77 -16.96 1.26
N LEU A 567 -4.48 -15.67 1.09
CA LEU A 567 -5.40 -14.67 0.56
C LEU A 567 -4.71 -13.75 -0.46
N TYR A 568 -5.26 -13.73 -1.67
CA TYR A 568 -4.79 -12.88 -2.76
C TYR A 568 -5.31 -11.43 -2.67
N ALA A 569 -4.55 -10.47 -3.19
CA ALA A 569 -4.97 -9.07 -3.38
C ALA A 569 -6.14 -8.90 -4.36
N GLY A 570 -6.24 -9.79 -5.35
CA GLY A 570 -7.18 -9.71 -6.48
C GLY A 570 -6.56 -9.11 -7.74
N SER A 571 -7.15 -9.46 -8.89
CA SER A 571 -6.77 -8.89 -10.20
C SER A 571 -7.10 -7.40 -10.28
N ILE A 572 -6.27 -6.62 -10.97
CA ILE A 572 -6.65 -5.28 -11.45
C ILE A 572 -7.83 -5.39 -12.43
N MET A 573 -8.62 -4.33 -12.53
CA MET A 573 -9.55 -4.17 -13.65
C MET A 573 -8.78 -3.77 -14.92
N PRO A 574 -9.21 -4.19 -16.11
CA PRO A 574 -8.58 -3.78 -17.36
C PRO A 574 -8.73 -2.28 -17.63
N GLY A 575 -7.76 -1.71 -18.35
CA GLY A 575 -7.79 -0.35 -18.86
C GLY A 575 -8.50 -0.24 -20.21
N TYR A 576 -8.88 0.99 -20.60
CA TYR A 576 -9.51 1.24 -21.90
C TYR A 576 -8.94 2.47 -22.61
N VAL A 577 -8.59 2.31 -23.90
CA VAL A 577 -8.24 3.41 -24.81
C VAL A 577 -9.31 3.47 -25.89
N GLY A 578 -10.27 4.38 -25.73
CA GLY A 578 -11.53 4.33 -26.48
C GLY A 578 -12.29 3.05 -26.14
N GLU A 579 -12.57 2.22 -27.14
CA GLU A 579 -13.22 0.91 -26.97
C GLU A 579 -12.22 -0.25 -26.81
N ARG A 580 -10.91 -0.02 -27.01
CA ARG A 580 -9.88 -1.07 -26.89
C ARG A 580 -9.54 -1.33 -25.43
N GLU A 581 -9.66 -2.58 -25.00
CA GLU A 581 -9.13 -3.06 -23.73
C GLU A 581 -7.59 -3.14 -23.75
N VAL A 582 -6.93 -2.55 -22.75
CA VAL A 582 -5.47 -2.51 -22.61
C VAL A 582 -5.00 -2.96 -21.23
N THR A 583 -3.82 -3.56 -21.20
CA THR A 583 -3.14 -4.12 -20.02
C THR A 583 -1.66 -3.76 -20.06
N ILE A 584 -0.90 -4.01 -18.98
CA ILE A 584 0.53 -3.71 -18.92
C ILE A 584 1.34 -4.28 -20.11
N ALA A 585 0.95 -5.44 -20.66
CA ALA A 585 1.60 -6.01 -21.85
C ALA A 585 1.39 -5.15 -23.11
N ASP A 586 0.19 -4.57 -23.29
CA ASP A 586 -0.13 -3.66 -24.39
C ASP A 586 0.80 -2.42 -24.40
N ALA A 587 1.30 -1.97 -23.25
CA ALA A 587 2.24 -0.85 -23.16
C ALA A 587 3.67 -1.22 -23.60
N PHE A 588 4.17 -2.42 -23.23
CA PHE A 588 5.46 -2.90 -23.74
C PHE A 588 5.43 -3.10 -25.26
N GLU A 589 4.32 -3.60 -25.80
CA GLU A 589 4.09 -3.69 -27.25
C GLU A 589 3.97 -2.31 -27.91
N ALA A 590 3.34 -1.33 -27.24
CA ALA A 590 3.23 0.05 -27.73
C ALA A 590 4.60 0.75 -27.86
N VAL A 591 5.50 0.60 -26.88
CA VAL A 591 6.88 1.10 -26.98
C VAL A 591 7.58 0.47 -28.19
N GLY A 592 7.44 -0.84 -28.37
CA GLY A 592 7.94 -1.55 -29.55
C GLY A 592 7.36 -1.01 -30.85
N ALA A 593 6.05 -0.78 -30.94
CA ALA A 593 5.37 -0.26 -32.14
C ALA A 593 5.78 1.19 -32.47
N CYS A 594 5.89 2.06 -31.47
CA CYS A 594 6.32 3.45 -31.63
C CYS A 594 7.77 3.55 -32.13
N ALA A 595 8.66 2.65 -31.71
CA ALA A 595 10.06 2.61 -32.16
C ALA A 595 10.23 2.31 -33.67
N ARG A 596 9.22 1.70 -34.32
CA ARG A 596 9.16 1.54 -35.79
C ARG A 596 8.24 2.55 -36.49
N GLY A 597 7.68 3.51 -35.75
CA GLY A 597 6.72 4.49 -36.29
C GLY A 597 5.37 3.88 -36.72
N LEU A 598 4.96 2.74 -36.14
CA LEU A 598 3.66 2.13 -36.42
C LEU A 598 2.51 2.77 -35.63
N ILE A 599 2.82 3.42 -34.51
CA ILE A 599 1.93 4.28 -33.71
C ILE A 599 2.69 5.54 -33.29
N THR A 600 1.99 6.59 -32.90
CA THR A 600 2.59 7.85 -32.44
C THR A 600 2.95 7.81 -30.95
N ARG A 601 3.71 8.83 -30.49
CA ARG A 601 4.06 8.96 -29.06
C ARG A 601 2.83 9.24 -28.20
N GLU A 602 1.88 9.99 -28.73
CA GLU A 602 0.60 10.32 -28.09
C GLU A 602 -0.28 9.07 -27.91
N GLU A 603 -0.20 8.09 -28.83
CA GLU A 603 -0.87 6.80 -28.68
C GLU A 603 -0.22 5.92 -27.59
N VAL A 604 1.11 5.97 -27.43
CA VAL A 604 1.80 5.34 -26.29
C VAL A 604 1.38 6.00 -24.97
N ASP A 605 1.38 7.33 -24.89
CA ASP A 605 0.99 8.08 -23.69
C ASP A 605 -0.48 7.85 -23.32
N ALA A 606 -1.36 7.60 -24.30
CA ALA A 606 -2.75 7.22 -24.06
C ALA A 606 -2.89 5.81 -23.47
N ILE A 607 -2.07 4.86 -23.93
CA ILE A 607 -2.01 3.50 -23.38
C ILE A 607 -1.44 3.53 -21.94
N GLU A 608 -0.33 4.24 -21.71
CA GLU A 608 0.30 4.42 -20.38
C GLU A 608 -0.72 4.84 -19.31
N ARG A 609 -1.56 5.84 -19.64
CA ARG A 609 -2.59 6.40 -18.73
C ARG A 609 -3.77 5.47 -18.48
N ALA A 610 -3.96 4.45 -19.32
CA ALA A 610 -5.12 3.56 -19.25
C ALA A 610 -4.82 2.20 -18.60
N ILE A 611 -3.63 1.62 -18.82
CA ILE A 611 -3.32 0.21 -18.48
C ILE A 611 -3.46 -0.18 -16.99
N CYS A 612 -3.42 0.79 -16.08
CA CYS A 612 -3.43 0.56 -14.63
C CYS A 612 -4.48 1.48 -13.94
N PRO A 613 -5.78 1.20 -14.10
CA PRO A 613 -6.86 2.09 -13.64
C PRO A 613 -7.06 2.13 -12.11
N GLY A 614 -6.30 1.36 -11.33
CA GLY A 614 -6.45 1.29 -9.88
C GLY A 614 -5.65 0.15 -9.24
N GLU A 615 -6.12 -0.32 -8.09
CA GLU A 615 -5.52 -1.42 -7.34
C GLU A 615 -5.74 -2.81 -7.97
N GLY A 616 -4.82 -3.74 -7.66
CA GLY A 616 -4.85 -5.13 -8.09
C GLY A 616 -3.63 -5.54 -8.92
N ALA A 617 -3.39 -6.85 -9.03
CA ALA A 617 -2.26 -7.39 -9.78
C ALA A 617 -2.56 -7.57 -11.27
N CYS A 618 -1.53 -7.72 -12.10
CA CYS A 618 -1.62 -7.68 -13.56
C CYS A 618 -2.68 -8.67 -14.11
N GLY A 619 -3.69 -8.15 -14.82
CA GLY A 619 -4.97 -8.85 -15.03
C GLY A 619 -4.99 -10.04 -16.01
N GLY A 620 -3.92 -10.25 -16.79
CA GLY A 620 -3.75 -11.46 -17.59
C GLY A 620 -3.29 -12.67 -16.76
N MET A 621 -3.07 -13.80 -17.42
CA MET A 621 -2.66 -15.07 -16.81
C MET A 621 -1.15 -15.14 -16.50
N TYR A 622 -0.65 -14.06 -15.91
CA TYR A 622 0.74 -13.88 -15.45
C TYR A 622 0.95 -14.55 -14.08
N THR A 623 2.12 -14.38 -13.44
CA THR A 623 2.46 -15.16 -12.24
C THR A 623 1.53 -14.90 -11.06
N ALA A 624 1.12 -13.65 -10.79
CA ALA A 624 0.17 -13.36 -9.72
C ALA A 624 -1.14 -14.14 -9.85
N ASN A 625 -1.85 -14.00 -10.97
CA ASN A 625 -3.09 -14.75 -11.21
C ASN A 625 -2.84 -16.27 -11.28
N THR A 626 -1.73 -16.72 -11.87
CA THR A 626 -1.39 -18.16 -11.96
C THR A 626 -1.17 -18.77 -10.57
N MET A 627 -0.41 -18.09 -9.70
CA MET A 627 -0.14 -18.57 -8.34
C MET A 627 -1.35 -18.42 -7.42
N ALA A 628 -2.24 -17.45 -7.66
CA ALA A 628 -3.52 -17.36 -6.97
C ALA A 628 -4.45 -18.54 -7.33
N SER A 629 -4.59 -18.87 -8.62
CA SER A 629 -5.35 -20.04 -9.08
C SER A 629 -4.72 -21.35 -8.59
N ALA A 630 -3.39 -21.45 -8.58
CA ALA A 630 -2.69 -22.58 -7.99
C ALA A 630 -2.89 -22.69 -6.47
N ALA A 631 -3.02 -21.59 -5.74
CA ALA A 631 -3.27 -21.60 -4.30
C ALA A 631 -4.68 -22.13 -3.94
N GLU A 632 -5.69 -21.87 -4.77
CA GLU A 632 -7.00 -22.55 -4.66
C GLU A 632 -6.87 -24.05 -4.95
N ALA A 633 -6.18 -24.42 -6.03
CA ALA A 633 -6.01 -25.81 -6.45
C ALA A 633 -5.17 -26.66 -5.47
N LEU A 634 -4.20 -26.04 -4.79
CA LEU A 634 -3.47 -26.60 -3.64
C LEU A 634 -4.36 -26.78 -2.39
N GLY A 635 -5.54 -26.15 -2.34
CA GLY A 635 -6.39 -26.11 -1.15
C GLY A 635 -5.93 -25.12 -0.07
N MET A 636 -4.94 -24.28 -0.32
CA MET A 636 -4.41 -23.31 0.65
C MET A 636 -5.21 -22.00 0.70
N ALA A 637 -5.88 -21.66 -0.39
CA ALA A 637 -6.80 -20.52 -0.49
C ALA A 637 -8.25 -21.01 -0.44
N LEU A 638 -9.17 -20.12 -0.03
CA LEU A 638 -10.60 -20.43 -0.09
C LEU A 638 -11.04 -20.58 -1.56
N PRO A 639 -11.92 -21.54 -1.89
CA PRO A 639 -12.43 -21.71 -3.25
C PRO A 639 -13.21 -20.47 -3.72
N GLY A 640 -12.96 -20.01 -4.95
CA GLY A 640 -13.49 -18.77 -5.51
C GLY A 640 -12.77 -17.50 -5.03
N SER A 641 -11.57 -17.60 -4.44
CA SER A 641 -10.83 -16.44 -3.91
C SER A 641 -9.82 -15.81 -4.88
N ALA A 642 -9.41 -16.48 -5.96
CA ALA A 642 -8.43 -15.96 -6.92
C ALA A 642 -9.06 -14.99 -7.92
N SER A 643 -10.25 -15.31 -8.45
CA SER A 643 -10.85 -14.58 -9.57
C SER A 643 -11.43 -13.19 -9.25
N PRO A 644 -12.04 -12.90 -8.07
CA PRO A 644 -12.69 -11.61 -7.87
C PRO A 644 -11.69 -10.44 -7.98
N PRO A 645 -11.98 -9.40 -8.78
CA PRO A 645 -11.09 -8.24 -8.91
C PRO A 645 -10.80 -7.58 -7.56
N ALA A 646 -9.63 -6.94 -7.43
CA ALA A 646 -9.19 -6.32 -6.18
C ALA A 646 -10.26 -5.40 -5.58
N VAL A 647 -10.78 -4.48 -6.41
CA VAL A 647 -11.83 -3.51 -6.07
C VAL A 647 -13.18 -4.11 -5.63
N ASP A 648 -13.40 -5.42 -5.85
CA ASP A 648 -14.68 -6.06 -5.55
C ASP A 648 -14.82 -6.41 -4.06
N ARG A 649 -15.94 -5.99 -3.44
CA ARG A 649 -16.19 -6.20 -2.00
C ARG A 649 -16.49 -7.64 -1.60
N ARG A 650 -16.62 -8.56 -2.57
CA ARG A 650 -16.49 -10.01 -2.31
C ARG A 650 -15.15 -10.34 -1.68
N ARG A 651 -14.05 -9.65 -2.05
CA ARG A 651 -12.73 -9.85 -1.44
C ARG A 651 -12.71 -9.54 0.06
N ASP A 652 -13.35 -8.44 0.48
CA ASP A 652 -13.52 -8.10 1.89
C ASP A 652 -14.32 -9.20 2.65
N GLY A 653 -15.29 -9.84 1.98
CA GLY A 653 -16.02 -11.00 2.52
C GLY A 653 -15.15 -12.25 2.66
N ILE A 654 -14.41 -12.59 1.60
CA ILE A 654 -13.47 -13.71 1.56
C ILE A 654 -12.36 -13.54 2.61
N ALA A 655 -11.86 -12.32 2.82
CA ALA A 655 -10.86 -12.01 3.83
C ALA A 655 -11.34 -12.33 5.26
N ARG A 656 -12.58 -11.95 5.61
CA ARG A 656 -13.22 -12.38 6.86
C ARG A 656 -13.31 -13.89 6.95
N ALA A 657 -13.78 -14.55 5.90
CA ALA A 657 -13.87 -16.01 5.85
C ALA A 657 -12.49 -16.69 6.01
N SER A 658 -11.39 -16.10 5.50
CA SER A 658 -10.03 -16.61 5.71
C SER A 658 -9.59 -16.50 7.17
N GLY A 659 -9.94 -15.41 7.85
CA GLY A 659 -9.70 -15.22 9.29
C GLY A 659 -10.56 -16.15 10.16
N GLU A 660 -11.78 -16.48 9.73
CA GLU A 660 -12.64 -17.47 10.39
C GLU A 660 -12.11 -18.90 10.14
N ALA A 661 -11.66 -19.20 8.92
CA ALA A 661 -11.14 -20.52 8.52
C ALA A 661 -9.84 -20.91 9.23
N VAL A 662 -8.86 -20.01 9.39
CA VAL A 662 -7.58 -20.36 10.05
C VAL A 662 -7.79 -20.75 11.51
N VAL A 663 -8.76 -20.17 12.22
CA VAL A 663 -9.10 -20.58 13.58
C VAL A 663 -9.78 -21.95 13.57
N GLY A 664 -10.73 -22.19 12.65
CA GLY A 664 -11.34 -23.52 12.47
C GLY A 664 -10.35 -24.62 12.06
N MET A 665 -9.28 -24.29 11.34
CA MET A 665 -8.16 -25.20 11.07
C MET A 665 -7.43 -25.58 12.36
N ILE A 666 -7.14 -24.62 13.24
CA ILE A 666 -6.51 -24.88 14.54
C ILE A 666 -7.39 -25.78 15.42
N GLU A 667 -8.69 -25.53 15.50
CA GLU A 667 -9.63 -26.40 16.23
C GLU A 667 -9.63 -27.85 15.69
N LYS A 668 -9.61 -28.00 14.36
CA LYS A 668 -9.53 -29.30 13.67
C LYS A 668 -8.14 -29.95 13.72
N GLY A 669 -7.08 -29.23 14.13
CA GLY A 669 -5.70 -29.70 14.11
C GLY A 669 -5.04 -29.75 12.73
N ILE A 670 -5.55 -28.98 11.77
CA ILE A 670 -5.09 -28.96 10.38
C ILE A 670 -3.92 -27.98 10.21
N THR A 671 -2.82 -28.46 9.66
CA THR A 671 -1.60 -27.69 9.34
C THR A 671 -1.32 -27.67 7.84
N ALA A 672 -0.48 -26.74 7.38
CA ALA A 672 -0.19 -26.54 5.97
C ALA A 672 0.26 -27.82 5.23
N ARG A 673 1.09 -28.69 5.84
CA ARG A 673 1.56 -29.93 5.18
C ARG A 673 0.52 -31.05 5.11
N GLN A 674 -0.60 -30.93 5.84
CA GLN A 674 -1.75 -31.83 5.67
C GLN A 674 -2.57 -31.50 4.41
N ILE A 675 -2.47 -30.26 3.94
CA ILE A 675 -3.10 -29.76 2.70
C ILE A 675 -2.11 -29.91 1.54
N LEU A 676 -0.87 -29.41 1.69
CA LEU A 676 0.23 -29.44 0.72
C LEU A 676 0.81 -30.86 0.53
N THR A 677 -0.02 -31.75 0.01
CA THR A 677 0.29 -33.15 -0.32
C THR A 677 0.62 -33.30 -1.80
N LYS A 678 1.27 -34.41 -2.22
CA LYS A 678 1.56 -34.67 -3.64
C LYS A 678 0.32 -34.52 -4.55
N PRO A 679 -0.87 -35.10 -4.24
CA PRO A 679 -2.09 -34.87 -5.02
C PRO A 679 -2.53 -33.40 -5.10
N ALA A 680 -2.31 -32.59 -4.06
CA ALA A 680 -2.59 -31.15 -4.11
C ALA A 680 -1.66 -30.41 -5.10
N PHE A 681 -0.37 -30.77 -5.15
CA PHE A 681 0.53 -30.26 -6.19
C PHE A 681 0.14 -30.74 -7.59
N GLU A 682 -0.37 -31.97 -7.73
CA GLU A 682 -0.90 -32.43 -9.03
C GLU A 682 -2.15 -31.63 -9.46
N ASN A 683 -3.06 -31.33 -8.53
CA ASN A 683 -4.20 -30.43 -8.77
C ASN A 683 -3.74 -29.04 -9.21
N ALA A 684 -2.73 -28.48 -8.55
CA ALA A 684 -2.16 -27.19 -8.89
C ALA A 684 -1.56 -27.18 -10.30
N ILE A 685 -0.82 -28.22 -10.68
CA ILE A 685 -0.30 -28.37 -12.04
C ILE A 685 -1.44 -28.49 -13.05
N ALA A 686 -2.48 -29.29 -12.78
CA ALA A 686 -3.62 -29.44 -13.67
C ALA A 686 -4.34 -28.10 -13.92
N VAL A 687 -4.62 -27.33 -12.87
CA VAL A 687 -5.24 -26.00 -13.00
C VAL A 687 -4.32 -25.02 -13.74
N VAL A 688 -3.01 -25.01 -13.48
CA VAL A 688 -2.04 -24.19 -14.23
C VAL A 688 -1.99 -24.55 -15.72
N MET A 689 -2.08 -25.84 -16.06
CA MET A 689 -2.12 -26.31 -17.46
C MET A 689 -3.42 -25.90 -18.16
N ALA A 690 -4.56 -26.06 -17.50
CA ALA A 690 -5.88 -25.71 -18.03
C ALA A 690 -6.06 -24.20 -18.26
N PHE A 691 -5.46 -23.36 -17.41
CA PHE A 691 -5.41 -21.91 -17.59
C PHE A 691 -4.30 -21.41 -18.54
N GLY A 692 -3.40 -22.28 -19.01
CA GLY A 692 -2.24 -21.85 -19.80
C GLY A 692 -1.36 -20.87 -19.03
N GLY A 693 -1.10 -21.15 -17.75
CA GLY A 693 -0.50 -20.22 -16.79
C GLY A 693 0.97 -19.84 -17.07
N SER A 694 1.53 -18.99 -16.21
CA SER A 694 2.93 -18.57 -16.29
C SER A 694 3.90 -19.73 -16.07
N THR A 695 4.98 -19.82 -16.87
CA THR A 695 6.08 -20.79 -16.70
C THR A 695 6.80 -20.64 -15.36
N ASN A 696 6.77 -19.46 -14.76
CA ASN A 696 7.21 -19.22 -13.37
C ASN A 696 6.52 -20.15 -12.36
N ALA A 697 5.31 -20.63 -12.63
CA ALA A 697 4.60 -21.55 -11.74
C ALA A 697 5.34 -22.89 -11.57
N VAL A 698 6.13 -23.33 -12.56
CA VAL A 698 6.99 -24.51 -12.43
C VAL A 698 8.02 -24.28 -11.31
N LEU A 699 8.76 -23.16 -11.40
CA LEU A 699 9.77 -22.77 -10.41
C LEU A 699 9.15 -22.58 -9.01
N HIS A 700 7.95 -22.02 -8.93
CA HIS A 700 7.28 -21.73 -7.67
C HIS A 700 6.65 -22.97 -7.01
N LEU A 701 5.99 -23.85 -7.75
CA LEU A 701 5.41 -25.07 -7.20
C LEU A 701 6.51 -26.06 -6.74
N LEU A 702 7.64 -26.15 -7.46
CA LEU A 702 8.82 -26.90 -7.01
C LEU A 702 9.35 -26.37 -5.67
N ALA A 703 9.48 -25.05 -5.53
CA ALA A 703 9.96 -24.43 -4.29
C ALA A 703 9.01 -24.66 -3.10
N ILE A 704 7.70 -24.51 -3.30
CA ILE A 704 6.69 -24.76 -2.25
C ILE A 704 6.65 -26.26 -1.88
N ALA A 705 6.85 -27.17 -2.84
CA ALA A 705 6.93 -28.61 -2.58
C ALA A 705 8.18 -28.99 -1.78
N ALA A 706 9.35 -28.41 -2.10
CA ALA A 706 10.58 -28.59 -1.34
C ALA A 706 10.41 -28.14 0.13
N GLU A 707 9.86 -26.94 0.36
CA GLU A 707 9.57 -26.42 1.70
C GLU A 707 8.50 -27.23 2.46
N ALA A 708 7.63 -27.97 1.75
CA ALA A 708 6.66 -28.90 2.33
C ALA A 708 7.26 -30.30 2.60
N GLY A 709 8.44 -30.61 2.06
CA GLY A 709 9.03 -31.96 2.09
C GLY A 709 8.39 -32.95 1.10
N VAL A 710 7.72 -32.45 0.05
CA VAL A 710 7.04 -33.26 -0.97
C VAL A 710 7.93 -33.43 -2.22
N PRO A 711 8.16 -34.67 -2.70
CA PRO A 711 8.91 -34.89 -3.94
C PRO A 711 8.06 -34.45 -5.15
N LEU A 712 8.46 -33.35 -5.77
CA LEU A 712 7.91 -32.82 -7.02
C LEU A 712 9.07 -32.56 -7.99
N GLU A 713 8.92 -33.01 -9.23
CA GLU A 713 9.96 -33.01 -10.26
C GLU A 713 9.40 -32.44 -11.57
N LEU A 714 10.27 -31.97 -12.48
CA LEU A 714 9.84 -31.48 -13.80
C LEU A 714 9.02 -32.55 -14.57
N ALA A 715 9.33 -33.83 -14.40
CA ALA A 715 8.59 -34.94 -14.99
C ALA A 715 7.09 -35.00 -14.58
N ASP A 716 6.72 -34.46 -13.41
CA ASP A 716 5.31 -34.37 -13.01
C ASP A 716 4.52 -33.38 -13.87
N PHE A 717 5.14 -32.23 -14.20
CA PHE A 717 4.53 -31.23 -15.07
C PHE A 717 4.26 -31.81 -16.46
N THR A 718 5.21 -32.56 -17.00
CA THR A 718 5.06 -33.32 -18.25
C THR A 718 3.88 -34.31 -18.16
N ARG A 719 3.92 -35.21 -17.17
CA ARG A 719 2.92 -36.28 -16.96
C ARG A 719 1.48 -35.76 -16.83
N ILE A 720 1.30 -34.55 -16.29
CA ILE A 720 -0.02 -33.95 -16.06
C ILE A 720 -0.43 -33.08 -17.27
N GLY A 721 0.49 -32.29 -17.82
CA GLY A 721 0.25 -31.49 -19.04
C GLY A 721 -0.15 -32.35 -20.25
N ASP A 722 0.35 -33.58 -20.33
CA ASP A 722 -0.02 -34.59 -21.34
C ASP A 722 -1.48 -35.06 -21.26
N ARG A 723 -2.15 -34.84 -20.12
CA ARG A 723 -3.53 -35.27 -19.87
C ARG A 723 -4.54 -34.12 -19.76
N VAL A 724 -4.05 -32.90 -19.51
CA VAL A 724 -4.87 -31.74 -19.20
C VAL A 724 -4.83 -30.75 -20.37
N PRO A 725 -5.94 -30.57 -21.12
CA PRO A 725 -5.98 -29.62 -22.24
C PRO A 725 -5.96 -28.16 -21.76
N HIS A 726 -5.58 -27.25 -22.65
CA HIS A 726 -5.67 -25.80 -22.44
C HIS A 726 -7.11 -25.30 -22.72
N LEU A 727 -7.77 -24.74 -21.71
CA LEU A 727 -9.21 -24.40 -21.74
C LEU A 727 -9.51 -22.90 -21.69
N ALA A 728 -8.73 -22.08 -20.99
CA ALA A 728 -9.08 -20.68 -20.75
C ALA A 728 -8.55 -19.73 -21.84
N ASP A 729 -9.44 -18.98 -22.51
CA ASP A 729 -9.06 -18.00 -23.54
C ASP A 729 -8.60 -16.67 -22.90
N VAL A 730 -7.47 -16.72 -22.20
CA VAL A 730 -6.95 -15.59 -21.42
C VAL A 730 -5.62 -15.04 -21.96
N LYS A 731 -5.49 -13.71 -21.93
CA LYS A 731 -4.25 -12.98 -22.20
C LYS A 731 -3.12 -13.61 -21.37
N PRO A 732 -1.95 -13.89 -21.96
CA PRO A 732 -1.47 -13.34 -23.23
C PRO A 732 -1.71 -14.22 -24.48
N PHE A 733 -2.47 -15.32 -24.37
CA PHE A 733 -2.74 -16.22 -25.50
C PHE A 733 -4.13 -15.99 -26.09
N GLY A 734 -5.14 -15.96 -25.23
CA GLY A 734 -6.52 -15.61 -25.59
C GLY A 734 -6.86 -14.14 -25.40
N ALA A 735 -8.12 -13.78 -25.62
CA ALA A 735 -8.62 -12.42 -25.62
C ALA A 735 -8.84 -11.83 -24.21
N HIS A 736 -9.13 -12.67 -23.20
CA HIS A 736 -9.76 -12.21 -21.95
C HIS A 736 -8.79 -12.02 -20.77
N VAL A 737 -9.29 -11.43 -19.68
CA VAL A 737 -8.56 -11.19 -18.42
C VAL A 737 -9.27 -11.85 -17.23
N MET A 738 -8.64 -11.94 -16.06
CA MET A 738 -9.17 -12.65 -14.88
C MET A 738 -10.53 -12.09 -14.41
N SER A 739 -10.81 -10.79 -14.57
CA SER A 739 -12.14 -10.20 -14.32
C SER A 739 -13.24 -10.67 -15.27
N THR A 740 -12.90 -11.37 -16.36
CA THR A 740 -13.83 -12.04 -17.27
C THR A 740 -14.03 -13.50 -16.88
N VAL A 741 -12.96 -14.21 -16.49
CA VAL A 741 -13.05 -15.54 -15.86
C VAL A 741 -13.94 -15.52 -14.61
N ASP A 742 -13.83 -14.47 -13.79
CA ASP A 742 -14.67 -14.28 -12.61
C ASP A 742 -16.18 -14.18 -12.95
N ARG A 743 -16.53 -13.53 -14.07
CA ARG A 743 -17.93 -13.35 -14.49
C ARG A 743 -18.61 -14.66 -14.92
N VAL A 744 -17.85 -15.67 -15.32
CA VAL A 744 -18.37 -17.00 -15.67
C VAL A 744 -18.29 -18.02 -14.52
N GLY A 745 -17.79 -17.62 -13.34
CA GLY A 745 -17.76 -18.46 -12.13
C GLY A 745 -16.37 -18.72 -11.54
N GLY A 746 -15.30 -18.19 -12.16
CA GLY A 746 -13.96 -18.21 -11.59
C GLY A 746 -13.21 -19.54 -11.72
N VAL A 747 -12.15 -19.69 -10.93
CA VAL A 747 -11.32 -20.91 -10.86
C VAL A 747 -12.12 -22.18 -10.49
N PRO A 748 -13.16 -22.15 -9.63
CA PRO A 748 -13.99 -23.31 -9.33
C PRO A 748 -14.65 -23.98 -10.55
N VAL A 749 -14.96 -23.26 -11.62
CA VAL A 749 -15.53 -23.83 -12.86
C VAL A 749 -14.53 -24.77 -13.54
N VAL A 750 -13.27 -24.33 -13.68
CA VAL A 750 -12.19 -25.16 -14.24
C VAL A 750 -11.89 -26.33 -13.30
N MET A 751 -11.90 -26.13 -11.98
CA MET A 751 -11.71 -27.21 -11.02
C MET A 751 -12.84 -28.26 -11.07
N LYS A 752 -14.11 -27.86 -11.20
CA LYS A 752 -15.25 -28.77 -11.41
C LYS A 752 -15.05 -29.58 -12.69
N ALA A 753 -14.79 -28.92 -13.81
CA ALA A 753 -14.60 -29.61 -15.09
C ALA A 753 -13.43 -30.62 -15.07
N LEU A 754 -12.31 -30.28 -14.42
CA LEU A 754 -11.19 -31.21 -14.24
C LEU A 754 -11.54 -32.37 -13.29
N LEU A 755 -12.34 -32.13 -12.24
CA LEU A 755 -12.81 -33.19 -11.34
C LEU A 755 -13.76 -34.16 -12.05
N ASP A 756 -14.76 -33.63 -12.76
CA ASP A 756 -15.73 -34.41 -13.55
C ASP A 756 -15.03 -35.26 -14.64
N ALA A 757 -13.89 -34.78 -15.16
CA ALA A 757 -13.06 -35.48 -16.14
C ALA A 757 -12.05 -36.49 -15.56
N GLY A 758 -11.94 -36.63 -14.23
CA GLY A 758 -10.91 -37.49 -13.60
C GLY A 758 -9.47 -36.96 -13.78
N LEU A 759 -9.34 -35.64 -13.91
CA LEU A 759 -8.08 -34.89 -14.02
C LEU A 759 -7.73 -34.12 -12.73
N LEU A 760 -8.62 -34.09 -11.74
CA LEU A 760 -8.41 -33.48 -10.42
C LEU A 760 -8.64 -34.50 -9.29
N HIS A 761 -7.79 -34.50 -8.28
CA HIS A 761 -7.91 -35.31 -7.07
C HIS A 761 -8.92 -34.66 -6.11
N GLY A 762 -10.15 -35.19 -6.08
CA GLY A 762 -11.24 -34.67 -5.26
C GLY A 762 -11.05 -34.78 -3.75
N ASP A 763 -10.36 -35.83 -3.28
CA ASP A 763 -10.18 -36.14 -1.85
C ASP A 763 -9.15 -35.25 -1.13
N VAL A 764 -8.53 -34.29 -1.83
CA VAL A 764 -7.54 -33.37 -1.25
C VAL A 764 -8.20 -32.46 -0.21
N LEU A 765 -7.69 -32.47 1.02
CA LEU A 765 -8.10 -31.58 2.11
C LEU A 765 -7.73 -30.13 1.77
N THR A 766 -8.62 -29.18 2.05
CA THR A 766 -8.36 -27.73 1.89
C THR A 766 -8.46 -26.98 3.22
N CYS A 767 -8.16 -25.68 3.20
CA CYS A 767 -8.21 -24.79 4.36
C CYS A 767 -9.62 -24.50 4.91
N THR A 768 -10.69 -24.93 4.23
CA THR A 768 -12.03 -25.02 4.86
C THR A 768 -12.12 -26.17 5.87
N GLY A 769 -11.16 -27.10 5.81
CA GLY A 769 -11.19 -28.37 6.50
C GLY A 769 -12.29 -29.31 5.99
N SER A 770 -12.53 -29.25 4.66
CA SER A 770 -13.30 -30.17 3.83
C SER A 770 -12.49 -30.50 2.57
N THR A 771 -12.85 -31.53 1.82
CA THR A 771 -12.16 -31.94 0.59
C THR A 771 -12.47 -31.04 -0.61
N VAL A 772 -11.64 -31.04 -1.65
CA VAL A 772 -11.88 -30.31 -2.92
C VAL A 772 -13.24 -30.68 -3.52
N ALA A 773 -13.60 -31.97 -3.53
CA ALA A 773 -14.90 -32.43 -4.03
C ALA A 773 -16.08 -31.88 -3.20
N GLU A 774 -16.01 -31.92 -1.86
CA GLU A 774 -17.05 -31.35 -0.99
C GLU A 774 -17.19 -29.84 -1.19
N ASN A 775 -16.07 -29.12 -1.30
CA ASN A 775 -16.08 -27.67 -1.52
C ASN A 775 -16.73 -27.29 -2.86
N LEU A 776 -16.41 -28.00 -3.95
CA LEU A 776 -17.03 -27.77 -5.25
C LEU A 776 -18.53 -28.12 -5.25
N ALA A 777 -18.92 -29.23 -4.60
CA ALA A 777 -20.32 -29.63 -4.47
C ALA A 777 -21.17 -28.68 -3.58
N VAL A 778 -20.55 -27.91 -2.68
CA VAL A 778 -21.22 -26.88 -1.87
C VAL A 778 -21.34 -25.54 -2.61
N ILE A 779 -20.41 -25.23 -3.52
CA ILE A 779 -20.46 -24.01 -4.35
C ILE A 779 -21.40 -24.18 -5.55
N ASP A 780 -21.49 -25.40 -6.09
CA ASP A 780 -22.22 -25.73 -7.32
C ASP A 780 -21.87 -24.78 -8.49
N PRO A 781 -20.57 -24.64 -8.84
CA PRO A 781 -20.16 -23.73 -9.90
C PRO A 781 -20.70 -24.21 -11.26
N PRO A 782 -21.02 -23.28 -12.18
CA PRO A 782 -21.57 -23.63 -13.48
C PRO A 782 -20.58 -24.46 -14.31
N ASP A 783 -21.10 -25.10 -15.36
CA ASP A 783 -20.26 -25.72 -16.38
C ASP A 783 -19.50 -24.67 -17.22
N LEU A 784 -18.48 -25.13 -17.95
CA LEU A 784 -17.67 -24.35 -18.88
C LEU A 784 -18.57 -23.60 -19.90
N ASP A 785 -18.42 -22.28 -20.01
CA ASP A 785 -19.28 -21.44 -20.84
C ASP A 785 -19.08 -21.63 -22.35
N GLY A 786 -17.93 -22.16 -22.76
CA GLY A 786 -17.60 -22.52 -24.14
C GLY A 786 -16.93 -21.43 -24.97
N GLU A 787 -16.88 -20.18 -24.49
CA GLU A 787 -16.20 -19.03 -25.13
C GLU A 787 -14.94 -18.65 -24.34
N ILE A 788 -15.10 -18.21 -23.09
CA ILE A 788 -14.03 -17.77 -22.18
C ILE A 788 -13.34 -18.97 -21.54
N LEU A 789 -14.12 -19.94 -21.04
CA LEU A 789 -13.64 -21.24 -20.58
C LEU A 789 -14.17 -22.30 -21.56
N ARG A 790 -13.30 -22.73 -22.47
CA ARG A 790 -13.62 -23.62 -23.58
C ARG A 790 -13.96 -25.03 -23.08
N ALA A 791 -14.84 -25.74 -23.79
CA ALA A 791 -15.27 -27.08 -23.42
C ALA A 791 -14.12 -28.11 -23.54
N LEU A 792 -14.12 -29.14 -22.68
CA LEU A 792 -13.14 -30.25 -22.73
C LEU A 792 -13.09 -30.99 -24.08
N SER A 793 -14.19 -30.96 -24.85
CA SER A 793 -14.30 -31.55 -26.19
C SER A 793 -13.82 -30.63 -27.32
N ASP A 794 -13.59 -29.35 -27.03
CA ASP A 794 -13.24 -28.28 -27.98
C ASP A 794 -12.23 -27.29 -27.35
N PRO A 795 -11.07 -27.78 -26.87
CA PRO A 795 -10.08 -26.97 -26.16
C PRO A 795 -9.27 -26.07 -27.10
N ILE A 796 -8.55 -25.09 -26.54
CA ILE A 796 -7.59 -24.25 -27.29
C ILE A 796 -6.39 -25.08 -27.76
N HIS A 797 -5.96 -26.03 -26.94
CA HIS A 797 -4.88 -26.96 -27.26
C HIS A 797 -5.12 -28.30 -26.53
N PRO A 798 -4.90 -29.47 -27.16
CA PRO A 798 -5.22 -30.78 -26.57
C PRO A 798 -4.35 -31.16 -25.35
N THR A 799 -3.18 -30.53 -25.19
CA THR A 799 -2.32 -30.64 -24.00
C THR A 799 -2.08 -29.28 -23.37
N GLY A 800 -1.55 -29.27 -22.15
CA GLY A 800 -1.34 -28.06 -21.36
C GLY A 800 -0.41 -27.03 -22.02
N GLY A 801 -0.61 -25.76 -21.67
CA GLY A 801 0.11 -24.62 -22.27
C GLY A 801 1.59 -24.47 -21.89
N ILE A 802 2.16 -25.40 -21.12
CA ILE A 802 3.58 -25.43 -20.73
C ILE A 802 4.16 -26.79 -21.14
N THR A 803 5.39 -26.79 -21.69
CA THR A 803 6.15 -28.01 -21.99
C THR A 803 7.51 -27.96 -21.31
N ILE A 804 7.90 -29.08 -20.71
CA ILE A 804 9.25 -29.31 -20.21
C ILE A 804 10.09 -29.89 -21.35
N LEU A 805 11.30 -29.38 -21.52
CA LEU A 805 12.28 -29.85 -22.49
C LEU A 805 13.48 -30.44 -21.76
N HIS A 806 14.15 -31.41 -22.36
CA HIS A 806 15.48 -31.91 -21.97
C HIS A 806 16.37 -31.98 -23.21
N GLY A 807 17.66 -32.29 -23.10
CA GLY A 807 18.52 -32.51 -24.28
C GLY A 807 19.96 -32.12 -24.06
N SER A 808 20.77 -32.10 -25.12
CA SER A 808 22.21 -31.78 -25.00
C SER A 808 22.48 -30.34 -24.58
N LEU A 809 21.52 -29.42 -24.77
CA LEU A 809 21.61 -28.02 -24.33
C LEU A 809 21.03 -27.79 -22.92
N ALA A 810 20.08 -28.64 -22.48
CA ALA A 810 19.36 -28.52 -21.21
C ALA A 810 19.19 -29.89 -20.52
N PRO A 811 20.26 -30.52 -20.00
CA PRO A 811 20.20 -31.88 -19.46
C PRO A 811 19.33 -31.99 -18.20
N ASP A 812 19.45 -31.05 -17.26
CA ASP A 812 18.60 -31.01 -16.05
C ASP A 812 17.17 -30.54 -16.36
N GLY A 813 16.97 -29.95 -17.55
CA GLY A 813 15.69 -29.52 -18.09
C GLY A 813 15.65 -28.04 -18.47
N ALA A 814 14.60 -27.67 -19.20
CA ALA A 814 14.21 -26.29 -19.50
C ALA A 814 12.67 -26.19 -19.60
N VAL A 815 12.12 -24.97 -19.58
CA VAL A 815 10.68 -24.72 -19.63
C VAL A 815 10.34 -23.80 -20.79
N VAL A 816 9.44 -24.25 -21.68
CA VAL A 816 8.89 -23.47 -22.78
C VAL A 816 7.37 -23.35 -22.65
N LYS A 817 6.81 -22.24 -23.14
CA LYS A 817 5.35 -22.09 -23.23
C LYS A 817 4.87 -22.55 -24.60
N SER A 818 3.97 -23.53 -24.64
CA SER A 818 3.59 -24.29 -25.83
C SER A 818 2.25 -23.88 -26.44
N ALA A 819 1.42 -23.11 -25.71
CA ALA A 819 0.13 -22.64 -26.22
C ALA A 819 0.29 -21.76 -27.48
N GLY A 820 -0.58 -21.96 -28.48
CA GLY A 820 -0.67 -21.07 -29.64
C GLY A 820 0.47 -21.18 -30.67
N PHE A 821 1.15 -22.32 -30.77
CA PHE A 821 2.21 -22.54 -31.77
C PHE A 821 2.03 -23.86 -32.53
N ASP A 822 1.89 -23.77 -33.86
CA ASP A 822 1.49 -24.89 -34.72
C ASP A 822 2.65 -25.77 -35.23
N SER A 823 3.90 -25.29 -35.18
CA SER A 823 5.06 -26.07 -35.65
C SER A 823 5.62 -26.94 -34.53
N SER A 824 5.82 -28.23 -34.81
CA SER A 824 6.43 -29.16 -33.85
C SER A 824 7.95 -28.97 -33.70
N ARG A 825 8.62 -28.24 -34.59
CA ARG A 825 10.09 -28.15 -34.62
C ARG A 825 10.59 -26.78 -35.09
N PHE A 826 11.71 -26.34 -34.52
CA PHE A 826 12.51 -25.20 -34.94
C PHE A 826 13.99 -25.63 -35.01
N GLU A 827 14.70 -25.23 -36.04
CA GLU A 827 16.14 -25.47 -36.21
C GLU A 827 16.77 -24.18 -36.73
N GLY A 828 17.84 -23.72 -36.09
CA GLY A 828 18.42 -22.41 -36.37
C GLY A 828 19.84 -22.24 -35.85
N THR A 829 20.38 -21.04 -36.07
CA THR A 829 21.80 -20.71 -35.79
C THR A 829 21.92 -19.87 -34.54
N ALA A 830 22.78 -20.28 -33.60
CA ALA A 830 23.02 -19.57 -32.35
C ALA A 830 23.59 -18.15 -32.57
N ARG A 831 22.98 -17.19 -31.88
CA ARG A 831 23.43 -15.80 -31.68
C ARG A 831 23.55 -15.59 -30.18
N VAL A 832 24.76 -15.44 -29.66
CA VAL A 832 25.05 -15.63 -28.23
C VAL A 832 25.37 -14.32 -27.52
N PHE A 833 24.65 -14.07 -26.43
CA PHE A 833 24.72 -12.83 -25.67
C PHE A 833 24.95 -13.12 -24.18
N ASP A 834 25.99 -12.53 -23.62
CA ASP A 834 26.27 -12.54 -22.19
C ASP A 834 25.46 -11.40 -21.54
N GLY A 835 24.24 -11.70 -21.13
CA GLY A 835 23.25 -10.76 -20.58
C GLY A 835 22.30 -10.11 -21.60
N GLU A 836 21.12 -9.68 -21.14
CA GLU A 836 19.99 -9.18 -21.96
C GLU A 836 20.35 -7.99 -22.87
N GLN A 837 21.22 -7.07 -22.42
CA GLN A 837 21.52 -5.84 -23.17
C GLN A 837 22.16 -6.14 -24.53
N GLY A 838 23.04 -7.13 -24.62
CA GLY A 838 23.64 -7.52 -25.91
C GLY A 838 22.61 -8.05 -26.90
N ALA A 839 21.60 -8.79 -26.41
CA ALA A 839 20.50 -9.28 -27.22
C ALA A 839 19.55 -8.14 -27.64
N MET A 840 19.27 -7.17 -26.75
CA MET A 840 18.52 -5.95 -27.06
C MET A 840 19.18 -5.13 -28.18
N ASP A 841 20.49 -4.88 -28.07
CA ASP A 841 21.26 -4.11 -29.05
C ASP A 841 21.33 -4.82 -30.41
N ALA A 842 21.21 -6.16 -30.43
CA ALA A 842 21.21 -6.97 -31.63
C ALA A 842 19.85 -7.08 -32.34
N VAL A 843 18.72 -6.73 -31.72
CA VAL A 843 17.36 -6.89 -32.32
C VAL A 843 17.24 -6.31 -33.74
N PRO A 844 17.79 -5.11 -34.07
CA PRO A 844 17.74 -4.56 -35.44
C PRO A 844 18.54 -5.34 -36.50
N HIS A 845 19.27 -6.39 -36.10
CA HIS A 845 20.19 -7.16 -36.93
C HIS A 845 19.90 -8.68 -36.91
N LEU A 846 18.90 -9.12 -36.15
CA LEU A 846 18.44 -10.52 -36.14
C LEU A 846 17.80 -10.89 -37.49
N GLN A 847 17.96 -12.15 -37.88
CA GLN A 847 17.39 -12.74 -39.09
C GLN A 847 16.40 -13.87 -38.75
N PRO A 848 15.42 -14.16 -39.60
CA PRO A 848 14.66 -15.41 -39.54
C PRO A 848 15.59 -16.64 -39.50
N GLY A 849 15.39 -17.52 -38.52
CA GLY A 849 16.25 -18.67 -38.24
C GLY A 849 17.40 -18.41 -37.24
N ASP A 850 17.54 -17.20 -36.69
CA ASP A 850 18.42 -16.97 -35.53
C ASP A 850 17.86 -17.63 -34.26
N VAL A 851 18.76 -18.14 -33.43
CA VAL A 851 18.50 -18.65 -32.08
C VAL A 851 19.21 -17.73 -31.07
N VAL A 852 18.45 -16.83 -30.46
CA VAL A 852 18.97 -15.82 -29.52
C VAL A 852 19.19 -16.45 -28.16
N VAL A 853 20.45 -16.77 -27.86
CA VAL A 853 20.89 -17.38 -26.59
C VAL A 853 21.36 -16.28 -25.65
N ILE A 854 20.56 -16.00 -24.61
CA ILE A 854 20.86 -15.01 -23.57
C ILE A 854 21.26 -15.77 -22.31
N ARG A 855 22.53 -15.70 -21.91
CA ARG A 855 23.07 -16.51 -20.80
C ARG A 855 23.72 -15.66 -19.71
N TYR A 856 24.01 -16.30 -18.58
CA TYR A 856 24.38 -15.67 -17.31
C TYR A 856 23.25 -14.79 -16.74
N GLU A 857 21.99 -15.12 -17.04
CA GLU A 857 20.79 -14.48 -16.48
C GLU A 857 20.09 -15.38 -15.44
N GLY A 858 20.66 -16.55 -15.14
CA GLY A 858 20.18 -17.56 -14.19
C GLY A 858 20.23 -17.14 -12.71
N PRO A 859 19.87 -18.07 -11.79
CA PRO A 859 19.83 -17.81 -10.34
C PRO A 859 21.12 -17.20 -9.76
N ARG A 860 22.27 -17.80 -10.04
CA ARG A 860 23.61 -17.30 -9.63
C ARG A 860 24.19 -16.32 -10.65
N GLY A 861 23.87 -16.51 -11.93
CA GLY A 861 24.35 -15.73 -13.08
C GLY A 861 23.98 -14.25 -13.03
N GLY A 862 22.66 -13.96 -13.02
CA GLY A 862 22.16 -12.57 -13.09
C GLY A 862 22.84 -11.63 -12.09
N PRO A 863 22.90 -11.96 -10.78
CA PRO A 863 22.12 -12.98 -10.09
C PRO A 863 20.62 -12.64 -10.07
N GLY A 864 19.82 -13.53 -9.49
CA GLY A 864 18.39 -13.28 -9.22
C GLY A 864 17.43 -13.77 -10.29
N MET A 865 17.91 -14.57 -11.26
CA MET A 865 17.11 -15.21 -12.32
C MET A 865 16.13 -14.24 -12.99
N ARG A 866 16.63 -13.28 -13.77
CA ARG A 866 15.84 -12.12 -14.22
C ARG A 866 14.67 -12.53 -15.13
N GLU A 867 13.58 -11.76 -15.06
CA GLU A 867 12.40 -11.93 -15.92
C GLU A 867 12.44 -10.92 -17.06
N MET A 868 12.98 -11.37 -18.19
CA MET A 868 13.20 -10.56 -19.38
C MET A 868 11.92 -10.39 -20.18
N LEU A 869 11.50 -9.14 -20.37
CA LEU A 869 10.37 -8.73 -21.22
C LEU A 869 10.79 -7.73 -22.30
N ALA A 870 11.86 -6.96 -22.08
CA ALA A 870 12.28 -5.92 -23.03
C ALA A 870 12.68 -6.55 -24.37
N VAL A 871 13.53 -7.58 -24.32
CA VAL A 871 13.98 -8.30 -25.53
C VAL A 871 12.84 -9.03 -26.25
N THR A 872 11.89 -9.59 -25.51
CA THR A 872 10.77 -10.33 -26.12
C THR A 872 9.73 -9.40 -26.75
N GLY A 873 9.43 -8.26 -26.10
CA GLY A 873 8.62 -7.19 -26.66
C GLY A 873 9.26 -6.50 -27.88
N ALA A 874 10.59 -6.32 -27.85
CA ALA A 874 11.35 -5.78 -28.98
C ALA A 874 11.32 -6.72 -30.21
N ILE A 875 11.53 -8.03 -30.01
CA ILE A 875 11.49 -9.05 -31.07
C ILE A 875 10.07 -9.25 -31.61
N LYS A 876 9.06 -9.34 -30.73
CA LYS A 876 7.63 -9.35 -31.14
C LYS A 876 7.31 -8.10 -31.97
N GLY A 877 7.74 -6.93 -31.50
CA GLY A 877 7.62 -5.68 -32.23
C GLY A 877 8.23 -5.76 -33.62
N ALA A 878 9.50 -6.16 -33.73
CA ALA A 878 10.24 -6.28 -34.98
C ALA A 878 9.60 -7.22 -36.03
N GLY A 879 8.57 -7.98 -35.65
CA GLY A 879 7.86 -8.94 -36.52
C GLY A 879 8.42 -10.37 -36.42
N LEU A 880 9.59 -10.54 -35.81
CA LEU A 880 10.37 -11.77 -35.77
C LEU A 880 9.88 -12.80 -34.72
N GLY A 881 8.79 -12.51 -33.99
CA GLY A 881 8.30 -13.35 -32.89
C GLY A 881 7.84 -14.77 -33.25
N LYS A 882 7.72 -15.10 -34.55
CA LYS A 882 7.52 -16.47 -35.06
C LYS A 882 8.76 -17.06 -35.76
N ASP A 883 9.74 -16.22 -36.08
CA ASP A 883 10.88 -16.55 -36.96
C ASP A 883 12.20 -16.72 -36.19
N VAL A 884 12.23 -16.36 -34.91
CA VAL A 884 13.40 -16.41 -34.02
C VAL A 884 13.05 -17.20 -32.76
N LEU A 885 13.96 -18.08 -32.34
CA LEU A 885 13.89 -18.79 -31.06
C LEU A 885 14.65 -18.00 -29.98
N LEU A 886 14.03 -17.77 -28.83
CA LEU A 886 14.65 -17.16 -27.65
C LEU A 886 14.98 -18.24 -26.61
N LEU A 887 16.19 -18.22 -26.06
CA LEU A 887 16.70 -19.24 -25.14
C LEU A 887 17.50 -18.61 -23.99
N THR A 888 17.26 -19.04 -22.73
CA THR A 888 17.99 -18.50 -21.57
C THR A 888 18.04 -19.42 -20.34
N ASP A 889 19.09 -19.27 -19.53
CA ASP A 889 19.17 -19.78 -18.16
C ASP A 889 18.38 -18.93 -17.14
N GLY A 890 18.03 -17.69 -17.51
CA GLY A 890 17.09 -16.82 -16.80
C GLY A 890 15.62 -17.18 -17.07
N ARG A 891 14.75 -16.17 -17.08
CA ARG A 891 13.30 -16.32 -17.30
C ARG A 891 12.82 -15.32 -18.35
N PHE A 892 11.87 -15.73 -19.18
CA PHE A 892 11.11 -14.81 -20.03
C PHE A 892 9.78 -14.47 -19.35
N SER A 893 9.34 -13.22 -19.49
CA SER A 893 8.08 -12.76 -18.89
C SER A 893 6.89 -13.53 -19.44
N GLY A 894 5.97 -13.87 -18.54
CA GLY A 894 4.74 -14.59 -18.88
C GLY A 894 3.88 -13.91 -19.96
N ALA A 895 4.09 -12.61 -20.24
CA ALA A 895 3.45 -11.82 -21.30
C ALA A 895 3.96 -12.08 -22.73
N THR A 896 4.99 -12.90 -22.89
CA THR A 896 5.63 -13.14 -24.19
C THR A 896 4.80 -14.04 -25.10
N THR A 897 4.72 -13.70 -26.40
CA THR A 897 4.15 -14.55 -27.46
C THR A 897 5.22 -14.91 -28.49
N GLY A 898 5.59 -16.18 -28.58
CA GLY A 898 6.66 -16.70 -29.45
C GLY A 898 7.37 -17.90 -28.82
N LEU A 899 8.33 -18.49 -29.52
CA LEU A 899 9.16 -19.58 -28.97
C LEU A 899 10.18 -19.02 -27.98
N CYS A 900 9.92 -19.21 -26.69
CA CYS A 900 10.72 -18.65 -25.60
C CYS A 900 11.00 -19.70 -24.53
N VAL A 901 12.22 -20.23 -24.54
CA VAL A 901 12.71 -21.28 -23.64
C VAL A 901 13.48 -20.64 -22.49
N GLY A 902 12.95 -20.71 -21.28
CA GLY A 902 13.61 -20.28 -20.06
C GLY A 902 14.06 -21.45 -19.19
N HIS A 903 14.67 -21.12 -18.05
CA HIS A 903 15.05 -22.07 -17.00
C HIS A 903 16.04 -23.15 -17.48
N VAL A 904 16.83 -22.90 -18.54
CA VAL A 904 17.82 -23.86 -19.05
C VAL A 904 18.81 -24.23 -17.93
N ALA A 905 18.81 -25.51 -17.54
CA ALA A 905 19.57 -26.03 -16.42
C ALA A 905 20.56 -27.14 -16.84
N PRO A 906 21.78 -27.19 -16.25
CA PRO A 906 22.36 -26.20 -15.34
C PRO A 906 22.55 -24.81 -15.98
N GLU A 907 22.57 -23.76 -15.15
CA GLU A 907 22.77 -22.39 -15.64
C GLU A 907 24.22 -22.16 -16.12
N ALA A 908 24.47 -21.04 -16.80
CA ALA A 908 25.78 -20.78 -17.36
C ALA A 908 26.88 -20.62 -16.29
N VAL A 909 26.58 -20.10 -15.09
CA VAL A 909 27.58 -19.97 -14.00
C VAL A 909 28.01 -21.33 -13.42
N ASP A 910 27.11 -22.31 -13.38
CA ASP A 910 27.41 -23.66 -12.93
C ASP A 910 28.06 -24.52 -14.03
N GLY A 911 28.31 -23.93 -15.21
CA GLY A 911 28.95 -24.59 -16.34
C GLY A 911 28.02 -25.56 -17.07
N GLY A 912 26.72 -25.28 -17.13
CA GLY A 912 25.80 -25.99 -18.02
C GLY A 912 26.17 -25.82 -19.50
N PRO A 913 25.63 -26.64 -20.43
CA PRO A 913 25.99 -26.58 -21.86
C PRO A 913 25.79 -25.19 -22.49
N ILE A 914 24.80 -24.43 -22.03
CA ILE A 914 24.56 -23.03 -22.42
C ILE A 914 25.79 -22.10 -22.24
N ALA A 915 26.66 -22.37 -21.26
CA ALA A 915 27.92 -21.64 -21.06
C ALA A 915 28.94 -21.82 -22.22
N LEU A 916 28.78 -22.88 -23.02
CA LEU A 916 29.75 -23.34 -24.01
C LEU A 916 29.31 -23.06 -25.47
N VAL A 917 28.08 -22.57 -25.66
CA VAL A 917 27.55 -22.15 -26.98
C VAL A 917 28.35 -20.96 -27.53
N ARG A 918 28.52 -20.90 -28.84
CA ARG A 918 29.16 -19.84 -29.61
C ARG A 918 28.28 -19.41 -30.78
N ASP A 919 28.50 -18.19 -31.28
CA ASP A 919 27.87 -17.76 -32.54
C ASP A 919 28.16 -18.76 -33.66
N GLY A 920 27.12 -19.16 -34.39
CA GLY A 920 27.23 -20.12 -35.49
C GLY A 920 27.01 -21.59 -35.13
N ASP A 921 26.86 -21.95 -33.86
CA ASP A 921 26.44 -23.32 -33.49
C ASP A 921 24.99 -23.58 -33.94
N GLY A 922 24.68 -24.79 -34.40
CA GLY A 922 23.29 -25.19 -34.68
C GLY A 922 22.53 -25.53 -33.41
N VAL A 923 21.27 -25.13 -33.29
CA VAL A 923 20.37 -25.50 -32.18
C VAL A 923 19.03 -25.99 -32.72
N VAL A 924 18.53 -27.09 -32.15
CA VAL A 924 17.23 -27.68 -32.46
C VAL A 924 16.33 -27.61 -31.23
N LEU A 925 15.11 -27.14 -31.42
CA LEU A 925 13.99 -27.32 -30.51
C LEU A 925 12.97 -28.23 -31.20
N ASP A 926 12.66 -29.38 -30.60
CA ASP A 926 11.60 -30.28 -31.06
C ASP A 926 10.59 -30.50 -29.94
N MET A 927 9.38 -29.98 -30.15
CA MET A 927 8.27 -30.03 -29.21
C MET A 927 7.60 -31.41 -29.11
N ALA A 928 7.79 -32.26 -30.13
CA ALA A 928 7.20 -33.59 -30.19
C ALA A 928 8.06 -34.64 -29.47
N SER A 929 9.39 -34.59 -29.65
CA SER A 929 10.34 -35.36 -28.83
C SER A 929 10.60 -34.71 -27.46
N ARG A 930 10.26 -33.41 -27.31
CA ARG A 930 10.55 -32.55 -26.16
C ARG A 930 12.05 -32.35 -25.94
N THR A 931 12.80 -32.29 -27.04
CA THR A 931 14.26 -32.10 -26.99
C THR A 931 14.70 -30.68 -27.32
N LEU A 932 15.76 -30.26 -26.66
CA LEU A 932 16.47 -29.00 -26.87
C LEU A 932 17.96 -29.31 -26.98
N ASP A 933 18.43 -29.40 -28.22
CA ASP A 933 19.73 -29.98 -28.55
C ASP A 933 20.64 -28.97 -29.23
N LEU A 934 21.88 -28.91 -28.75
CA LEU A 934 22.99 -28.22 -29.36
C LEU A 934 23.70 -29.17 -30.34
N LEU A 935 23.80 -28.78 -31.61
CA LEU A 935 24.41 -29.56 -32.69
C LEU A 935 25.94 -29.40 -32.70
N VAL A 936 26.58 -29.77 -31.59
CA VAL A 936 28.03 -29.70 -31.38
C VAL A 936 28.49 -30.98 -30.68
N ASP A 937 29.51 -31.65 -31.22
CA ASP A 937 30.03 -32.91 -30.68
C ASP A 937 30.50 -32.77 -29.21
N ASP A 938 30.25 -33.81 -28.40
CA ASP A 938 30.69 -33.88 -26.99
C ASP A 938 32.20 -33.60 -26.81
N ALA A 939 33.02 -34.04 -27.78
CA ALA A 939 34.46 -33.80 -27.79
C ALA A 939 34.82 -32.32 -27.98
N GLU A 940 34.03 -31.57 -28.76
CA GLU A 940 34.17 -30.12 -28.87
C GLU A 940 33.66 -29.44 -27.59
N LEU A 941 32.52 -29.86 -27.03
CA LEU A 941 32.03 -29.29 -25.77
C LEU A 941 33.00 -29.52 -24.60
N ALA A 942 33.64 -30.69 -24.52
CA ALA A 942 34.73 -30.95 -23.59
C ALA A 942 35.91 -29.98 -23.82
N ARG A 943 36.36 -29.80 -25.06
CA ARG A 943 37.43 -28.86 -25.43
C ARG A 943 37.07 -27.39 -25.13
N ARG A 944 35.78 -27.01 -25.23
CA ARG A 944 35.28 -25.68 -24.85
C ARG A 944 35.23 -25.47 -23.33
N ARG A 945 35.07 -26.55 -22.55
CA ARG A 945 35.06 -26.53 -21.09
C ARG A 945 36.48 -26.43 -20.50
N GLU A 946 37.51 -26.91 -21.22
CA GLU A 946 38.91 -26.75 -20.81
C GLU A 946 39.30 -25.26 -20.72
N GLY A 947 39.67 -24.80 -19.52
CA GLY A 947 40.03 -23.40 -19.28
C GLY A 947 38.85 -22.42 -19.19
N TRP A 948 37.61 -22.88 -19.34
CA TRP A 948 36.44 -22.06 -19.06
C TRP A 948 36.32 -21.79 -17.54
N SER A 949 35.89 -20.57 -17.20
CA SER A 949 35.53 -20.18 -15.84
C SER A 949 34.39 -19.16 -15.90
N PRO A 950 33.44 -19.16 -14.95
CA PRO A 950 32.31 -18.26 -15.00
C PRO A 950 32.77 -16.80 -14.81
N PRO A 951 32.15 -15.83 -15.51
CA PRO A 951 32.48 -14.43 -15.35
C PRO A 951 32.22 -13.98 -13.91
N ALA A 952 33.13 -13.19 -13.34
CA ALA A 952 32.96 -12.67 -12.00
C ALA A 952 31.83 -11.61 -11.99
N PRO A 953 30.77 -11.78 -11.17
CA PRO A 953 29.69 -10.78 -11.10
C PRO A 953 30.23 -9.42 -10.64
N THR A 954 29.53 -8.34 -10.99
CA THR A 954 30.00 -6.98 -10.67
C THR A 954 30.17 -6.78 -9.15
N PRO A 955 31.10 -5.92 -8.69
CA PRO A 955 31.36 -5.73 -7.26
C PRO A 955 30.14 -5.31 -6.43
N GLU A 956 29.14 -4.73 -7.08
CA GLU A 956 27.85 -4.31 -6.53
C GLU A 956 26.92 -5.51 -6.28
N LEU A 957 26.70 -6.35 -7.31
CA LEU A 957 25.86 -7.55 -7.23
C LEU A 957 26.44 -8.62 -6.27
N ARG A 958 27.76 -8.59 -6.00
CA ARG A 958 28.44 -9.47 -5.03
C ARG A 958 28.21 -9.10 -3.56
N ARG A 959 27.41 -8.07 -3.25
CA ARG A 959 27.13 -7.58 -1.88
C ARG A 959 25.63 -7.63 -1.56
N GLY A 960 25.28 -7.27 -0.32
CA GLY A 960 23.89 -7.19 0.13
C GLY A 960 23.13 -8.52 0.03
N VAL A 961 21.86 -8.46 -0.36
CA VAL A 961 20.99 -9.64 -0.46
C VAL A 961 21.38 -10.57 -1.61
N LEU A 962 21.75 -10.03 -2.79
CA LEU A 962 22.18 -10.84 -3.94
C LEU A 962 23.49 -11.58 -3.65
N GLY A 963 24.44 -10.94 -2.95
CA GLY A 963 25.66 -11.57 -2.43
C GLY A 963 25.45 -12.62 -1.33
N LYS A 964 24.21 -12.80 -0.83
CA LYS A 964 23.79 -13.99 -0.06
C LYS A 964 23.14 -15.02 -0.99
N TYR A 965 22.14 -14.60 -1.77
CA TYR A 965 21.34 -15.43 -2.66
C TYR A 965 22.21 -16.26 -3.61
N ALA A 966 23.14 -15.63 -4.34
CA ALA A 966 24.04 -16.30 -5.30
C ALA A 966 25.01 -17.32 -4.67
N LYS A 967 25.08 -17.42 -3.33
CA LYS A 967 25.82 -18.48 -2.63
C LYS A 967 24.92 -19.68 -2.30
N LEU A 968 23.70 -19.42 -1.86
CA LEU A 968 22.77 -20.43 -1.33
C LEU A 968 21.92 -21.08 -2.42
N VAL A 969 21.51 -20.33 -3.44
CA VAL A 969 20.42 -20.72 -4.36
C VAL A 969 20.69 -22.00 -5.17
N GLY A 970 19.75 -22.93 -5.16
CA GLY A 970 19.77 -24.16 -5.95
C GLY A 970 19.43 -23.95 -7.43
N SER A 971 19.42 -25.04 -8.20
CA SER A 971 19.08 -25.04 -9.63
C SER A 971 17.63 -24.64 -9.88
N ALA A 972 17.35 -24.01 -11.03
CA ALA A 972 15.98 -23.73 -11.49
C ALA A 972 15.14 -25.00 -11.65
N ALA A 973 15.75 -26.12 -12.02
CA ALA A 973 15.10 -27.43 -12.08
C ALA A 973 14.63 -27.96 -10.72
N GLN A 974 15.08 -27.34 -9.62
CA GLN A 974 14.72 -27.63 -8.23
C GLN A 974 13.97 -26.44 -7.57
N GLY A 975 13.40 -25.54 -8.38
CA GLY A 975 12.67 -24.37 -7.89
C GLY A 975 13.55 -23.20 -7.41
N ALA A 976 14.88 -23.28 -7.56
CA ALA A 976 15.83 -22.26 -7.10
C ALA A 976 15.62 -21.84 -5.63
N VAL A 977 15.49 -22.82 -4.72
CA VAL A 977 15.36 -22.62 -3.26
C VAL A 977 16.69 -22.22 -2.61
N CYS A 978 16.66 -21.61 -1.43
CA CYS A 978 17.85 -21.22 -0.65
C CYS A 978 17.93 -21.86 0.76
N SER A 979 17.09 -22.86 1.03
CA SER A 979 16.91 -23.56 2.32
C SER A 979 17.93 -24.68 2.59
#